data_AF-A0A2Z2PLG2-F1
#
_entry.id   AF-A0A2Z2PLG2-F1
#
_cell.length_a   1.000
_cell.length_b   1.000
_cell.length_c   1.000
_cell.angle_alpha   90.00
_cell.angle_beta   90.00
_cell.angle_gamma   90.00
#
_symmetry.space_group_name_H-M   'P 1'
#
loop_
_entity.id
_entity.type
_entity.pdbx_description
1 polymer ?
#
loop_
_entity_poly.entity_id
_entity_poly.type
_entity_poly.pdbx_seq_one_letter_code
_entity_poly.pdbx_strand_id
1 'polypeptide(L)'
;MAIAHFSASIVSRGDGRSAVLSAAYRHCAKMRYEREARTIDYTRKVGLLHEEFLLPDHAPKWVRMLIADRSVAGASEAFWNRVEAFEKRIDAQLAKDLTVALPLELTAEQNIALVRDFVEKHILSRGMVADWVYHDNPGNPHIHLMTTLRPLTEYGFGAKKVAVIGEEGEPLRTKAGKIVYELWAGGTDDFNAFRDAWFERMNHHLALNGINLRVDGRSYEKQGIDLVPTIHLGVGAKAIERKAEGEGRKAELERLELNEERREENARRIRENPELVLDLITREKSVFDERDVAKILHRYIDDAGLFRNMMARIMQSGQVLRLERERISLATGKREPSKFTTHELIRLEATMARSAMWLDRRSSHGIGKAVLDATFARHDRLTQEQRTALAHIAGANRIAAVVGRAGAGKTTMMKAARETWEAAGYRVVGAALAGKAAEGLEKEAGIIARTLSSWELRWQQERDRLDDRTVMVLDEAGMVSSRQMAMLVQAATEAGAKLVLVGDPDQLQPIEAGAAFRAITDRIGYAELGTIYRQREAWMRRASVDLAHRQVGSALAAYDRANLIHSHWSKDEAIASLIEDWNRDYDPARSSLILAHRRLDVRALNELARERLVGRGLVGEGFAFRTEEGERRFDAGDRIVFLKNEGSLGVKNGMLAKVVEAAPGRFVAEIGEGEDRRQVTVDQHLYANVDHGYATTIHKSQGATVDVVRVLASGTMDRHLTYVALTRHRDAARLYVGMNEFTNRGGVLVDHGEAPYENKPENHDSYFVTLETGEGKQNTIWGVDLKRAMAEAAPQIGDRIGLDHKGSEMVRLPDGKKVKRHTWKVVDIRELALSRMTERMSRDAAKETTLDYENASFYRAALRFADTHGLRLMNVARTMMRDRLDWTVRQKQRLARLGSRLLAIGGKLGLVSSTQQQQSLSSNMKEVRPMVAGITIHPKSLDQAVEDKLAADPGLKKQWEEVSSRFHLIYAQPEAAFRAVDVDAALKDPATAKSTLAKIANKPESFGALKGKTGLFASRVEKEDRDIAHVNAPALSRDLERYLQMRTNAMQRLETEERAIRHRVSIDIPALSPSARTVLERVRDAIDRNDLPAALGYAVSDKEAKLEIDGFNKAVSERFGERSLLPNAAREPSGRLFEQLAKGLQPQEKEHLAEAWPVMRTAQQLAAHERTAATLRQVEDLRLSQRQTPVIKQ
;
A
#
# COMPACT_ATOMS: atom_id res chain seq x y z
N MET A 1 6.01 4.80 10.78
CA MET A 1 5.69 3.97 9.61
C MET A 1 6.91 3.92 8.72
N ALA A 2 7.06 2.90 7.88
CA ALA A 2 7.91 2.97 6.70
C ALA A 2 7.49 4.18 5.84
N ILE A 3 8.26 5.26 5.91
CA ILE A 3 8.03 6.49 5.16
C ILE A 3 9.20 6.74 4.22
N ALA A 4 8.90 7.34 3.07
CA ALA A 4 9.89 7.78 2.11
C ALA A 4 10.54 9.08 2.59
N HIS A 5 11.39 9.03 3.63
CA HIS A 5 12.11 10.20 4.13
C HIS A 5 13.63 10.00 4.08
N PHE A 6 14.30 10.85 3.30
CA PHE A 6 15.74 10.89 3.13
C PHE A 6 16.17 12.34 2.86
N SER A 7 16.97 12.93 3.76
CA SER A 7 17.46 14.31 3.61
C SER A 7 18.96 14.39 3.82
N ALA A 8 19.60 15.32 3.11
CA ALA A 8 21.01 15.66 3.28
C ALA A 8 21.16 17.14 3.62
N SER A 9 22.11 17.45 4.48
CA SER A 9 22.58 18.81 4.74
C SER A 9 24.10 18.86 4.87
N ILE A 10 24.68 20.05 4.77
CA ILE A 10 26.11 20.26 4.95
C ILE A 10 26.33 20.96 6.29
N VAL A 11 27.26 20.44 7.09
CA VAL A 11 27.77 21.12 8.29
C VAL A 11 28.82 22.11 7.82
N SER A 12 28.50 23.40 7.86
CA SER A 12 29.37 24.49 7.42
C SER A 12 29.77 25.40 8.57
N ARG A 13 31.05 25.73 8.66
CA ARG A 13 31.57 26.71 9.61
C ARG A 13 31.03 28.11 9.35
N GLY A 14 30.78 28.46 8.09
CA GLY A 14 30.19 29.75 7.71
C GLY A 14 28.79 29.97 8.29
N ASP A 15 28.08 28.88 8.57
CA ASP A 15 26.73 28.90 9.17
C ASP A 15 26.80 28.84 10.71
N GLY A 16 27.98 29.03 11.31
CA GLY A 16 28.21 28.92 12.75
C GLY A 16 28.15 27.48 13.30
N ARG A 17 28.21 26.45 12.44
CA ARG A 17 28.14 25.04 12.84
C ARG A 17 29.52 24.41 12.92
N SER A 18 29.68 23.45 13.82
CA SER A 18 30.90 22.64 13.97
C SER A 18 30.60 21.16 13.77
N ALA A 19 31.57 20.41 13.24
CA ALA A 19 31.49 18.97 13.13
C ALA A 19 31.51 18.29 14.51
N VAL A 20 32.40 18.73 15.42
CA VAL A 20 32.51 18.19 16.79
C VAL A 20 31.25 18.48 17.60
N LEU A 21 30.71 19.71 17.49
CA LEU A 21 29.45 20.05 18.16
C LEU A 21 28.27 19.22 17.61
N SER A 22 28.24 19.01 16.30
CA SER A 22 27.23 18.19 15.64
C SER A 22 27.30 16.72 16.08
N ALA A 23 28.52 16.17 16.17
CA ALA A 23 28.76 14.82 16.66
C ALA A 23 28.36 14.67 18.14
N ALA A 24 28.83 15.55 19.02
CA ALA A 24 28.50 15.53 20.45
C ALA A 24 26.98 15.52 20.69
N TYR A 25 26.23 16.33 19.94
CA TYR A 25 24.77 16.39 20.02
C TYR A 25 24.09 15.09 19.59
N ARG A 26 24.63 14.39 18.59
CA ARG A 26 24.08 13.15 18.01
C ARG A 26 24.39 11.94 18.89
N HIS A 27 25.62 11.81 19.37
CA HIS A 27 26.03 10.74 20.28
C HIS A 27 25.49 10.90 21.72
N CYS A 28 24.77 12.00 22.02
CA CYS A 28 24.37 12.33 23.39
C CYS A 28 25.58 12.26 24.35
N ALA A 29 26.74 12.74 23.91
CA ALA A 29 28.01 12.52 24.59
C ALA A 29 28.65 13.83 25.04
N LYS A 30 29.62 13.72 25.95
CA LYS A 30 30.51 14.80 26.32
C LYS A 30 31.75 14.73 25.42
N MET A 31 32.01 15.79 24.66
CA MET A 31 33.14 15.86 23.74
C MET A 31 33.97 17.14 23.92
N ARG A 32 35.30 17.05 23.87
CA ARG A 32 36.21 18.20 23.86
C ARG A 32 36.31 18.78 22.45
N TYR A 33 36.00 20.07 22.29
CA TYR A 33 36.22 20.81 21.06
C TYR A 33 37.51 21.62 21.15
N GLU A 34 38.58 21.10 20.55
CA GLU A 34 39.94 21.57 20.76
C GLU A 34 40.18 22.98 20.22
N ARG A 35 39.61 23.30 19.05
CA ARG A 35 39.78 24.58 18.38
C ARG A 35 39.26 25.76 19.21
N GLU A 36 38.22 25.55 20.00
CA GLU A 36 37.63 26.56 20.89
C GLU A 36 37.99 26.33 22.36
N ALA A 37 38.89 25.37 22.65
CA ALA A 37 39.32 25.00 24.00
C ALA A 37 38.16 24.81 25.00
N ARG A 38 37.04 24.25 24.55
CA ARG A 38 35.84 24.04 25.38
C ARG A 38 35.35 22.61 25.34
N THR A 39 34.63 22.21 26.38
CA THR A 39 33.97 20.90 26.44
C THR A 39 32.48 21.06 26.23
N ILE A 40 31.94 20.30 25.29
CA ILE A 40 30.52 20.26 24.92
C ILE A 40 29.91 19.05 25.62
N ASP A 41 28.78 19.22 26.32
CA ASP A 41 28.17 18.14 27.10
C ASP A 41 26.70 17.97 26.75
N TYR A 42 26.37 16.86 26.06
CA TYR A 42 25.01 16.46 25.73
C TYR A 42 24.60 15.13 26.41
N THR A 43 25.29 14.72 27.47
CA THR A 43 25.02 13.46 28.21
C THR A 43 23.60 13.37 28.80
N ARG A 44 22.93 14.51 28.96
CA ARG A 44 21.55 14.59 29.47
C ARG A 44 20.48 14.29 28.41
N LYS A 45 20.86 14.13 27.13
CA LYS A 45 19.92 13.91 26.04
C LYS A 45 19.53 12.44 25.96
N VAL A 46 18.22 12.16 25.99
CA VAL A 46 17.64 10.81 25.94
C VAL A 46 17.24 10.40 24.51
N GLY A 47 17.05 9.09 24.29
CA GLY A 47 16.53 8.56 23.02
C GLY A 47 17.60 8.08 22.04
N LEU A 48 18.87 7.93 22.45
CA LEU A 48 19.88 7.19 21.70
C LEU A 48 19.66 5.68 21.90
N LEU A 49 19.41 4.96 20.81
CA LEU A 49 19.24 3.49 20.83
C LEU A 49 20.50 2.75 20.37
N HIS A 50 21.26 3.34 19.44
CA HIS A 50 22.44 2.71 18.84
C HIS A 50 23.37 3.78 18.28
N GLU A 51 24.69 3.52 18.29
CA GLU A 51 25.69 4.39 17.69
C GLU A 51 26.83 3.56 17.08
N GLU A 52 27.36 4.00 15.94
CA GLU A 52 28.57 3.42 15.36
C GLU A 52 29.42 4.48 14.66
N PHE A 53 30.73 4.28 14.76
CA PHE A 53 31.72 5.04 14.01
C PHE A 53 32.51 4.04 13.16
N LEU A 54 32.30 4.09 11.84
CA LEU A 54 32.84 3.12 10.90
C LEU A 54 33.80 3.79 9.92
N LEU A 55 34.96 3.17 9.76
CA LEU A 55 35.97 3.54 8.77
C LEU A 55 35.84 2.65 7.53
N PRO A 56 36.18 3.16 6.32
CA PRO A 56 36.34 2.32 5.14
C PRO A 56 37.44 1.26 5.32
N ASP A 57 37.32 0.11 4.65
CA ASP A 57 38.28 -1.01 4.78
C ASP A 57 39.72 -0.63 4.48
N HIS A 58 39.95 0.33 3.58
CA HIS A 58 41.28 0.84 3.22
C HIS A 58 41.66 2.13 3.95
N ALA A 59 41.06 2.40 5.11
CA ALA A 59 41.36 3.59 5.88
C ALA A 59 42.86 3.64 6.29
N PRO A 60 43.56 4.78 6.11
CA PRO A 60 44.98 4.93 6.44
C PRO A 60 45.33 4.60 7.89
N LYS A 61 46.57 4.17 8.14
CA LYS A 61 47.03 3.74 9.48
C LYS A 61 46.80 4.81 10.55
N TRP A 62 47.04 6.08 10.22
CA TRP A 62 46.89 7.17 11.18
C TRP A 62 45.46 7.29 11.72
N VAL A 63 44.43 7.04 10.90
CA VAL A 63 43.04 7.17 11.34
C VAL A 63 42.57 5.95 12.11
N ARG A 64 43.07 4.76 11.77
CA ARG A 64 42.82 3.53 12.54
C ARG A 64 43.40 3.65 13.94
N MET A 65 44.64 4.11 14.04
CA MET A 65 45.30 4.37 15.31
C MET A 65 44.63 5.51 16.09
N LEU A 66 44.09 6.52 15.41
CA LEU A 66 43.40 7.64 16.05
C LEU A 66 42.20 7.17 16.88
N ILE A 67 41.49 6.16 16.40
CA ILE A 67 40.27 5.65 17.03
C ILE A 67 40.46 4.35 17.83
N ALA A 68 41.62 3.70 17.70
CA ALA A 68 41.94 2.48 18.44
C ALA A 68 41.77 2.70 19.96
N ASP A 69 41.15 1.71 20.63
CA ASP A 69 40.89 1.68 22.07
C ASP A 69 40.01 2.82 22.62
N ARG A 70 39.25 3.50 21.75
CA ARG A 70 38.25 4.50 22.15
C ARG A 70 36.84 3.94 22.09
N SER A 71 35.95 4.50 22.91
CA SER A 71 34.50 4.32 22.71
C SER A 71 34.08 4.93 21.37
N VAL A 72 32.90 4.56 20.86
CA VAL A 72 32.34 5.11 19.61
C VAL A 72 32.32 6.64 19.64
N ALA A 73 31.79 7.23 20.70
CA ALA A 73 31.80 8.68 20.89
C ALA A 73 33.22 9.27 20.98
N GLY A 74 34.17 8.57 21.62
CA GLY A 74 35.56 9.00 21.70
C GLY A 74 36.29 8.96 20.34
N ALA A 75 35.96 7.98 19.50
CA ALA A 75 36.44 7.89 18.12
C ALA A 75 35.89 9.04 17.27
N SER A 76 34.59 9.29 17.35
CA SER A 76 33.91 10.42 16.70
C SER A 76 34.52 11.78 17.11
N GLU A 77 34.72 12.01 18.41
CA GLU A 77 35.38 13.21 18.94
C GLU A 77 36.75 13.43 18.30
N ALA A 78 37.62 12.41 18.37
CA ALA A 78 38.99 12.52 17.90
C ALA A 78 39.04 12.79 16.38
N PHE A 79 38.19 12.11 15.62
CA PHE A 79 38.14 12.25 14.18
C PHE A 79 37.62 13.63 13.73
N TRP A 80 36.50 14.10 14.29
CA TRP A 80 35.94 15.39 13.88
C TRP A 80 36.78 16.58 14.33
N ASN A 81 37.51 16.48 15.46
CA ASN A 81 38.51 17.49 15.82
C ASN A 81 39.64 17.56 14.78
N ARG A 82 40.05 16.41 14.22
CA ARG A 82 41.04 16.36 13.14
C ARG A 82 40.53 17.06 11.86
N VAL A 83 39.26 16.89 11.50
CA VAL A 83 38.62 17.58 10.37
C VAL A 83 38.58 19.10 10.63
N GLU A 84 38.18 19.52 11.82
CA GLU A 84 38.10 20.93 12.21
C GLU A 84 39.45 21.64 12.18
N ALA A 85 40.51 20.95 12.62
CA ALA A 85 41.88 21.45 12.59
C ALA A 85 42.44 21.52 11.16
N PHE A 86 42.05 20.57 10.30
CA PHE A 86 42.50 20.53 8.91
C PHE A 86 41.89 21.66 8.06
N GLU A 87 40.59 21.93 8.22
CA GLU A 87 39.90 22.96 7.45
C GLU A 87 40.22 24.37 7.99
N LYS A 88 40.92 25.19 7.20
CA LYS A 88 41.39 26.53 7.63
C LYS A 88 40.42 27.67 7.33
N ARG A 89 39.60 27.54 6.29
CA ARG A 89 38.70 28.63 5.82
C ARG A 89 37.57 28.92 6.80
N ILE A 90 37.17 30.19 6.92
CA ILE A 90 36.06 30.59 7.80
C ILE A 90 34.71 30.00 7.35
N ASP A 91 34.52 29.81 6.05
CA ASP A 91 33.33 29.25 5.41
C ASP A 91 33.50 27.76 5.04
N ALA A 92 34.40 27.05 5.71
CA ALA A 92 34.67 25.65 5.39
C ALA A 92 33.46 24.75 5.63
N GLN A 93 33.10 23.95 4.61
CA GLN A 93 32.19 22.81 4.75
C GLN A 93 32.94 21.63 5.39
N LEU A 94 32.42 21.06 6.47
CA LEU A 94 33.13 20.13 7.35
C LEU A 94 32.66 18.68 7.18
N ALA A 95 31.35 18.47 7.11
CA ALA A 95 30.74 17.15 6.98
C ALA A 95 29.44 17.21 6.17
N LYS A 96 29.06 16.08 5.57
CA LYS A 96 27.70 15.87 5.04
C LYS A 96 26.90 15.09 6.07
N ASP A 97 25.73 15.58 6.42
CA ASP A 97 24.84 14.98 7.41
C ASP A 97 23.56 14.49 6.72
N LEU A 98 23.34 13.19 6.78
CA LEU A 98 22.14 12.54 6.28
C LEU A 98 21.20 12.29 7.46
N THR A 99 19.94 12.71 7.33
CA THR A 99 18.89 12.36 8.29
C THR A 99 17.83 11.55 7.59
N VAL A 100 17.57 10.35 8.10
CA VAL A 100 16.80 9.32 7.41
C VAL A 100 15.83 8.66 8.39
N ALA A 101 14.58 8.45 7.98
CA ALA A 101 13.58 7.81 8.83
C ALA A 101 13.64 6.29 8.71
N LEU A 102 13.36 5.60 9.82
CA LEU A 102 13.32 4.15 9.89
C LEU A 102 11.87 3.63 9.94
N PRO A 103 11.57 2.46 9.36
CA PRO A 103 10.25 1.85 9.45
C PRO A 103 9.90 1.41 10.88
N LEU A 104 8.65 1.65 11.31
CA LEU A 104 8.15 1.19 12.62
C LEU A 104 7.80 -0.30 12.59
N GLU A 105 7.62 -0.85 11.39
CA GLU A 105 7.29 -2.23 11.13
C GLU A 105 8.49 -3.16 11.38
N LEU A 106 9.70 -2.60 11.42
CA LEU A 106 10.91 -3.31 11.80
C LEU A 106 11.21 -3.08 13.29
N THR A 107 11.70 -4.12 13.96
CA THR A 107 12.25 -4.00 15.31
C THR A 107 13.49 -3.10 15.31
N ALA A 108 13.91 -2.60 16.48
CA ALA A 108 15.13 -1.81 16.59
C ALA A 108 16.35 -2.57 16.02
N GLU A 109 16.47 -3.87 16.30
CA GLU A 109 17.52 -4.72 15.75
C GLU A 109 17.46 -4.83 14.22
N GLN A 110 16.27 -5.01 13.64
CA GLN A 110 16.06 -5.07 12.19
C GLN A 110 16.37 -3.72 11.52
N ASN A 111 16.04 -2.61 12.18
CA ASN A 111 16.39 -1.27 11.72
C ASN A 111 17.89 -1.00 11.77
N ILE A 112 18.59 -1.45 12.82
CA ILE A 112 20.05 -1.38 12.90
C ILE A 112 20.67 -2.17 11.75
N ALA A 113 20.17 -3.37 11.46
CA ALA A 113 20.64 -4.19 10.34
C ALA A 113 20.40 -3.49 8.97
N LEU A 114 19.26 -2.83 8.80
CA LEU A 114 18.95 -2.01 7.62
C LEU A 114 19.96 -0.89 7.44
N VAL A 115 20.28 -0.15 8.51
CA VAL A 115 21.21 0.98 8.45
C VAL A 115 22.63 0.50 8.16
N ARG A 116 23.10 -0.56 8.83
CA ARG A 116 24.41 -1.15 8.56
C ARG A 116 24.54 -1.57 7.10
N ASP A 117 23.56 -2.30 6.56
CA ASP A 117 23.52 -2.73 5.15
C ASP A 117 23.60 -1.51 4.20
N PHE A 118 22.93 -0.40 4.53
CA PHE A 118 23.04 0.83 3.74
C PHE A 118 24.42 1.51 3.85
N VAL A 119 24.94 1.66 5.07
CA VAL A 119 26.22 2.33 5.35
C VAL A 119 27.38 1.59 4.67
N GLU A 120 27.44 0.28 4.84
CA GLU A 120 28.49 -0.55 4.25
C GLU A 120 28.49 -0.43 2.72
N LYS A 121 27.34 -0.65 2.08
CA LYS A 121 27.22 -0.72 0.62
C LYS A 121 27.31 0.60 -0.11
N HIS A 122 26.89 1.70 0.53
CA HIS A 122 26.73 2.98 -0.16
C HIS A 122 27.63 4.09 0.38
N ILE A 123 28.17 3.95 1.60
CA ILE A 123 28.98 4.98 2.25
C ILE A 123 30.44 4.52 2.35
N LEU A 124 30.70 3.43 3.06
CA LEU A 124 32.05 2.91 3.29
C LEU A 124 32.71 2.46 1.98
N SER A 125 31.95 1.82 1.09
CA SER A 125 32.38 1.41 -0.25
C SER A 125 32.89 2.56 -1.13
N ARG A 126 32.48 3.81 -0.85
CA ARG A 126 32.95 5.02 -1.54
C ARG A 126 34.16 5.68 -0.86
N GLY A 127 34.75 5.02 0.14
CA GLY A 127 35.86 5.57 0.92
C GLY A 127 35.46 6.67 1.90
N MET A 128 34.16 6.80 2.21
CA MET A 128 33.65 7.79 3.15
C MET A 128 33.62 7.21 4.56
N VAL A 129 34.06 7.98 5.56
CA VAL A 129 33.82 7.63 6.96
C VAL A 129 32.33 7.78 7.26
N ALA A 130 31.77 6.83 8.01
CA ALA A 130 30.37 6.84 8.41
C ALA A 130 30.26 6.92 9.93
N ASP A 131 29.82 8.07 10.42
CA ASP A 131 29.54 8.29 11.83
C ASP A 131 28.02 8.41 12.02
N TRP A 132 27.37 7.37 12.54
CA TRP A 132 25.91 7.33 12.59
C TRP A 132 25.34 6.96 13.95
N VAL A 133 24.18 7.54 14.23
CA VAL A 133 23.44 7.32 15.46
C VAL A 133 21.99 7.02 15.11
N TYR A 134 21.41 6.05 15.82
CA TYR A 134 20.00 5.74 15.81
C TYR A 134 19.34 6.39 17.02
N HIS A 135 18.46 7.34 16.75
CA HIS A 135 17.54 7.85 17.75
C HIS A 135 16.14 7.30 17.58
N ASP A 136 15.49 7.02 18.70
CA ASP A 136 14.06 6.82 18.77
C ASP A 136 13.51 7.63 19.95
N ASN A 137 12.96 8.80 19.61
CA ASN A 137 12.01 9.46 20.49
C ASN A 137 10.65 8.84 20.17
N PRO A 138 9.77 8.57 21.16
CA PRO A 138 8.58 7.72 20.99
C PRO A 138 7.87 7.89 19.64
N GLY A 139 7.98 6.87 18.77
CA GLY A 139 7.30 6.82 17.47
C GLY A 139 8.02 7.54 16.32
N ASN A 140 9.25 8.03 16.53
CA ASN A 140 10.06 8.72 15.52
C ASN A 140 11.47 8.11 15.41
N PRO A 141 11.58 6.84 14.98
CA PRO A 141 12.87 6.21 14.76
C PRO A 141 13.54 6.82 13.53
N HIS A 142 14.74 7.35 13.71
CA HIS A 142 15.52 7.97 12.64
C HIS A 142 17.01 7.83 12.93
N ILE A 143 17.80 7.88 11.86
CA ILE A 143 19.25 7.99 11.96
C ILE A 143 19.72 9.38 11.60
N HIS A 144 20.81 9.79 12.25
CA HIS A 144 21.73 10.77 11.69
C HIS A 144 22.99 10.03 11.24
N LEU A 145 23.49 10.35 10.06
CA LEU A 145 24.69 9.77 9.48
C LEU A 145 25.56 10.90 8.94
N MET A 146 26.65 11.18 9.65
CA MET A 146 27.67 12.15 9.26
C MET A 146 28.75 11.44 8.42
N THR A 147 29.12 12.06 7.31
CA THR A 147 30.09 11.54 6.35
C THR A 147 31.11 12.60 5.95
N THR A 148 32.30 12.15 5.61
CA THR A 148 33.41 13.02 5.18
C THR A 148 33.15 13.67 3.82
N LEU A 149 33.61 14.90 3.66
CA LEU A 149 33.56 15.63 2.37
C LEU A 149 34.84 15.50 1.53
N ARG A 150 35.86 14.82 2.07
CA ARG A 150 37.18 14.64 1.48
C ARG A 150 37.63 13.18 1.64
N PRO A 151 38.39 12.65 0.68
CA PRO A 151 38.98 11.32 0.83
C PRO A 151 40.01 11.31 1.96
N LEU A 152 40.15 10.15 2.59
CA LEU A 152 41.28 9.87 3.48
C LEU A 152 42.51 9.49 2.64
N THR A 153 43.67 10.03 2.99
CA THR A 153 44.97 9.75 2.37
C THR A 153 45.99 9.37 3.44
N GLU A 154 47.11 8.75 3.06
CA GLU A 154 48.19 8.39 4.00
C GLU A 154 48.71 9.57 4.84
N TYR A 155 48.62 10.79 4.31
CA TYR A 155 49.15 12.00 4.95
C TYR A 155 48.06 12.91 5.56
N GLY A 156 46.78 12.51 5.51
CA GLY A 156 45.66 13.31 6.02
C GLY A 156 44.46 13.35 5.08
N PHE A 157 43.74 14.47 5.01
CA PHE A 157 42.56 14.61 4.14
C PHE A 157 42.94 15.13 2.74
N GLY A 158 42.38 14.53 1.69
CA GLY A 158 42.65 14.90 0.30
C GLY A 158 41.83 16.11 -0.20
N ALA A 159 41.85 16.33 -1.52
CA ALA A 159 41.14 17.43 -2.16
C ALA A 159 39.62 17.19 -2.22
N LYS A 160 38.81 18.25 -2.06
CA LYS A 160 37.34 18.20 -2.26
C LYS A 160 36.96 18.04 -3.72
N LYS A 161 37.72 18.72 -4.59
CA LYS A 161 37.62 18.60 -6.03
C LYS A 161 38.69 17.64 -6.49
N VAL A 162 38.27 16.48 -6.95
CA VAL A 162 39.15 15.48 -7.53
C VAL A 162 39.05 15.60 -9.04
N ALA A 163 40.19 15.43 -9.72
CA ALA A 163 40.16 15.33 -11.16
C ALA A 163 39.34 14.10 -11.51
N VAL A 164 38.41 14.24 -12.46
CA VAL A 164 37.76 13.08 -13.05
C VAL A 164 38.86 12.36 -13.80
N ILE A 165 39.22 11.16 -13.36
CA ILE A 165 40.27 10.38 -14.00
C ILE A 165 39.63 9.67 -15.18
N GLY A 166 40.16 9.98 -16.37
CA GLY A 166 39.82 9.27 -17.59
C GLY A 166 40.38 7.86 -17.54
N GLU A 167 39.91 7.08 -18.47
CA GLU A 167 40.11 5.64 -18.56
C GLU A 167 41.58 5.17 -18.57
N GLU A 168 42.51 5.97 -19.10
CA GLU A 168 43.95 5.66 -19.15
C GLU A 168 44.71 6.04 -17.86
N GLY A 169 44.00 6.42 -16.78
CA GLY A 169 44.60 6.91 -15.54
C GLY A 169 44.96 8.40 -15.56
N GLU A 170 44.75 9.07 -16.69
CA GLU A 170 45.02 10.49 -16.88
C GLU A 170 43.79 11.37 -16.58
N PRO A 171 43.95 12.61 -16.06
CA PRO A 171 42.85 13.52 -15.80
C PRO A 171 42.04 13.84 -17.07
N LEU A 172 40.72 13.60 -17.04
CA LEU A 172 39.78 13.91 -18.11
C LEU A 172 39.84 15.40 -18.44
N ARG A 173 39.99 15.74 -19.73
CA ARG A 173 40.07 17.13 -20.20
C ARG A 173 38.90 17.49 -21.11
N THR A 174 38.40 18.71 -20.99
CA THR A 174 37.42 19.32 -21.91
C THR A 174 38.01 19.55 -23.30
N LYS A 175 37.17 19.81 -24.32
CA LYS A 175 37.61 20.16 -25.69
C LYS A 175 38.56 21.38 -25.77
N ALA A 176 38.62 22.19 -24.71
CA ALA A 176 39.54 23.33 -24.56
C ALA A 176 40.82 22.99 -23.77
N GLY A 177 41.10 21.71 -23.50
CA GLY A 177 42.31 21.24 -22.80
C GLY A 177 42.30 21.36 -21.26
N LYS A 178 41.20 21.86 -20.66
CA LYS A 178 41.08 22.02 -19.19
C LYS A 178 40.64 20.73 -18.51
N ILE A 179 41.27 20.36 -17.40
CA ILE A 179 40.92 19.19 -16.59
C ILE A 179 39.50 19.37 -16.00
N VAL A 180 38.70 18.31 -16.09
CA VAL A 180 37.36 18.21 -15.51
C VAL A 180 37.52 17.78 -14.05
N TYR A 181 36.86 18.50 -13.16
CA TYR A 181 36.86 18.22 -11.73
C TYR A 181 35.44 17.97 -11.27
N GLU A 182 35.28 17.02 -10.36
CA GLU A 182 34.03 16.76 -9.66
C GLU A 182 34.23 16.85 -8.15
N LEU A 183 33.10 16.93 -7.42
CA LEU A 183 33.13 16.86 -5.96
C LEU A 183 33.26 15.39 -5.56
N TRP A 184 34.33 15.06 -4.83
CA TRP A 184 34.56 13.68 -4.36
C TRP A 184 33.39 13.15 -3.51
N ALA A 185 32.77 14.02 -2.71
CA ALA A 185 31.63 13.66 -1.89
C ALA A 185 30.31 13.51 -2.67
N GLY A 186 30.31 13.72 -3.99
CA GLY A 186 29.15 13.62 -4.87
C GLY A 186 28.24 14.85 -4.90
N GLY A 187 27.51 14.99 -6.01
CA GLY A 187 26.57 16.08 -6.31
C GLY A 187 25.09 15.74 -6.07
N THR A 188 24.18 16.44 -6.75
CA THR A 188 22.73 16.21 -6.64
C THR A 188 22.31 14.83 -7.20
N ASP A 189 22.96 14.36 -8.25
CA ASP A 189 22.68 13.04 -8.84
C ASP A 189 23.08 11.91 -7.90
N ASP A 190 24.24 12.02 -7.24
CA ASP A 190 24.65 11.09 -6.17
C ASP A 190 23.68 11.07 -4.99
N PHE A 191 23.12 12.23 -4.64
CA PHE A 191 22.10 12.30 -3.61
C PHE A 191 20.83 11.51 -3.99
N ASN A 192 20.37 11.64 -5.23
CA ASN A 192 19.24 10.85 -5.73
C ASN A 192 19.57 9.35 -5.73
N ALA A 193 20.80 8.99 -6.12
CA ALA A 193 21.27 7.61 -6.06
C ALA A 193 21.28 7.06 -4.63
N PHE A 194 21.75 7.84 -3.63
CA PHE A 194 21.70 7.43 -2.23
C PHE A 194 20.28 7.29 -1.69
N ARG A 195 19.37 8.20 -2.06
CA ARG A 195 17.96 8.12 -1.68
C ARG A 195 17.31 6.86 -2.25
N ASP A 196 17.50 6.63 -3.54
CA ASP A 196 16.86 5.51 -4.23
C ASP A 196 17.45 4.17 -3.73
N ALA A 197 18.76 4.15 -3.44
CA ALA A 197 19.41 3.05 -2.74
C ALA A 197 18.82 2.81 -1.34
N TRP A 198 18.60 3.87 -0.55
CA TRP A 198 17.97 3.74 0.77
C TRP A 198 16.57 3.11 0.69
N PHE A 199 15.71 3.58 -0.23
CA PHE A 199 14.37 3.00 -0.38
C PHE A 199 14.41 1.55 -0.86
N GLU A 200 15.37 1.22 -1.72
CA GLU A 200 15.61 -0.16 -2.14
C GLU A 200 16.05 -1.04 -0.97
N ARG A 201 16.97 -0.56 -0.11
CA ARG A 201 17.38 -1.24 1.13
C ARG A 201 16.24 -1.39 2.13
N MET A 202 15.46 -0.34 2.35
CA MET A 202 14.30 -0.42 3.24
C MET A 202 13.28 -1.45 2.76
N ASN A 203 12.94 -1.43 1.47
CA ASN A 203 12.03 -2.42 0.88
C ASN A 203 12.60 -3.84 0.98
N HIS A 204 13.92 -3.98 0.82
CA HIS A 204 14.60 -5.26 1.03
C HIS A 204 14.42 -5.76 2.47
N HIS A 205 14.69 -4.92 3.47
CA HIS A 205 14.57 -5.32 4.88
C HIS A 205 13.11 -5.56 5.31
N LEU A 206 12.14 -4.84 4.76
CA LEU A 206 10.70 -5.12 4.97
C LEU A 206 10.34 -6.52 4.44
N ALA A 207 10.71 -6.81 3.19
CA ALA A 207 10.44 -8.12 2.58
C ALA A 207 11.18 -9.27 3.30
N LEU A 208 12.43 -9.04 3.74
CA LEU A 208 13.25 -10.03 4.45
C LEU A 208 12.54 -10.51 5.73
N ASN A 209 11.89 -9.57 6.40
CA ASN A 209 11.14 -9.81 7.63
C ASN A 209 9.67 -10.21 7.39
N GLY A 210 9.30 -10.58 6.16
CA GLY A 210 7.96 -11.09 5.82
C GLY A 210 6.88 -10.02 5.81
N ILE A 211 7.26 -8.75 5.70
CA ILE A 211 6.35 -7.62 5.72
C ILE A 211 6.02 -7.27 4.27
N ASN A 212 4.79 -7.57 3.85
CA ASN A 212 4.28 -7.26 2.51
C ASN A 212 3.87 -5.78 2.39
N LEU A 213 4.85 -4.90 2.59
CA LEU A 213 4.77 -3.46 2.41
C LEU A 213 5.90 -3.01 1.51
N ARG A 214 5.63 -2.10 0.59
CA ARG A 214 6.64 -1.44 -0.24
C ARG A 214 6.49 0.07 -0.17
N VAL A 215 7.64 0.74 -0.17
CA VAL A 215 7.76 2.19 -0.23
C VAL A 215 8.12 2.59 -1.66
N ASP A 216 7.28 3.39 -2.28
CA ASP A 216 7.51 4.00 -3.59
C ASP A 216 8.16 5.39 -3.44
N GLY A 217 9.32 5.57 -4.08
CA GLY A 217 10.04 6.84 -4.09
C GLY A 217 9.50 7.89 -5.08
N ARG A 218 8.50 7.55 -5.92
CA ARG A 218 7.85 8.51 -6.83
C ARG A 218 6.99 9.52 -6.06
N SER A 219 6.86 10.74 -6.57
CA SER A 219 5.96 11.75 -5.97
C SER A 219 4.49 11.34 -6.05
N TYR A 220 3.66 11.83 -5.12
CA TYR A 220 2.21 11.60 -5.14
C TYR A 220 1.54 12.09 -6.42
N GLU A 221 2.02 13.19 -7.01
CA GLU A 221 1.58 13.67 -8.32
C GLU A 221 1.79 12.62 -9.43
N LYS A 222 2.99 12.04 -9.54
CA LYS A 222 3.29 10.99 -10.54
C LYS A 222 2.50 9.71 -10.30
N GLN A 223 2.03 9.53 -9.07
CA GLN A 223 1.13 8.44 -8.73
C GLN A 223 -0.33 8.80 -9.01
N GLY A 224 -0.72 10.08 -9.10
CA GLY A 224 -2.12 10.50 -9.24
C GLY A 224 -2.88 10.58 -7.91
N ILE A 225 -2.16 10.80 -6.82
CA ILE A 225 -2.68 10.98 -5.47
C ILE A 225 -2.65 12.48 -5.15
N ASP A 226 -3.78 13.03 -4.76
CA ASP A 226 -3.92 14.45 -4.45
C ASP A 226 -3.46 14.78 -3.02
N LEU A 227 -2.24 14.38 -2.68
CA LEU A 227 -1.57 14.71 -1.42
C LEU A 227 -0.24 15.41 -1.71
N VAL A 228 0.11 16.36 -0.84
CA VAL A 228 1.37 17.09 -0.93
C VAL A 228 2.45 16.31 -0.16
N PRO A 229 3.61 15.98 -0.75
CA PRO A 229 4.68 15.32 -0.01
C PRO A 229 5.14 16.15 1.19
N THR A 230 5.11 15.60 2.40
CA THR A 230 5.58 16.26 3.62
C THR A 230 7.09 16.53 3.58
N ILE A 231 7.53 17.58 4.27
CA ILE A 231 8.95 17.96 4.43
C ILE A 231 9.48 17.29 5.70
N HIS A 232 10.76 16.98 5.73
CA HIS A 232 11.38 16.51 6.96
C HIS A 232 11.60 17.61 7.99
N LEU A 233 11.14 17.36 9.21
CA LEU A 233 11.43 18.21 10.36
C LEU A 233 12.61 17.62 11.13
N GLY A 234 13.78 18.23 10.96
CA GLY A 234 14.98 17.87 11.72
C GLY A 234 14.84 18.18 13.21
N VAL A 235 15.68 17.52 14.03
CA VAL A 235 15.73 17.65 15.50
C VAL A 235 15.90 19.08 16.01
N GLY A 236 16.62 19.95 15.30
CA GLY A 236 16.77 21.37 15.69
C GLY A 236 15.44 22.13 15.65
N ALA A 237 14.57 21.77 14.71
CA ALA A 237 13.26 22.38 14.58
C ALA A 237 12.33 21.91 15.73
N LYS A 238 12.23 20.59 15.96
CA LYS A 238 11.48 20.01 17.08
C LYS A 238 12.01 20.37 18.48
N ALA A 239 13.29 20.74 18.59
CA ALA A 239 13.88 21.20 19.86
C ALA A 239 13.54 22.67 20.14
N ILE A 240 13.51 23.52 19.10
CA ILE A 240 13.05 24.91 19.19
C ILE A 240 11.54 24.93 19.49
N GLU A 241 10.76 24.05 18.87
CA GLU A 241 9.34 23.79 19.18
C GLU A 241 9.14 23.42 20.65
N ARG A 242 9.79 22.35 21.14
CA ARG A 242 9.69 21.94 22.56
C ARG A 242 10.16 23.01 23.54
N LYS A 243 11.21 23.77 23.20
CA LYS A 243 11.71 24.87 24.03
C LYS A 243 10.72 26.04 24.03
N ALA A 244 10.05 26.29 22.91
CA ALA A 244 9.03 27.32 22.79
C ALA A 244 7.77 26.92 23.56
N GLU A 245 7.29 25.68 23.42
CA GLU A 245 6.17 25.12 24.20
C GLU A 245 6.45 25.13 25.71
N GLY A 246 7.65 24.73 26.13
CA GLY A 246 8.07 24.78 27.54
C GLY A 246 8.21 26.19 28.11
N GLU A 247 8.31 27.20 27.26
CA GLU A 247 8.37 28.63 27.62
C GLU A 247 7.06 29.38 27.27
N GLY A 248 5.99 28.67 26.85
CA GLY A 248 4.70 29.26 26.50
C GLY A 248 4.68 30.15 25.26
N ARG A 249 5.68 30.01 24.36
CA ARG A 249 5.84 30.80 23.13
C ARG A 249 5.75 29.89 21.89
N LYS A 250 5.37 30.45 20.73
CA LYS A 250 5.32 29.70 19.45
C LYS A 250 6.69 29.69 18.79
N ALA A 251 7.13 28.55 18.26
CA ALA A 251 8.40 28.44 17.55
C ALA A 251 8.27 28.97 16.11
N GLU A 252 8.86 30.14 15.81
CA GLU A 252 8.91 30.70 14.46
C GLU A 252 10.02 30.03 13.65
N LEU A 253 9.68 28.95 12.95
CA LEU A 253 10.57 28.30 11.98
C LEU A 253 9.78 27.97 10.72
N GLU A 254 10.11 28.67 9.64
CA GLU A 254 9.49 28.52 8.31
C GLU A 254 9.37 27.06 7.84
N ARG A 255 10.33 26.18 8.19
CA ARG A 255 10.27 24.74 7.83
C ARG A 255 9.32 23.90 8.69
N LEU A 256 9.17 24.23 9.99
CA LEU A 256 8.15 23.61 10.85
C LEU A 256 6.78 24.00 10.33
N GLU A 257 6.60 25.30 10.12
CA GLU A 257 5.38 25.88 9.57
C GLU A 257 5.05 25.25 8.22
N LEU A 258 5.98 25.20 7.25
CA LEU A 258 5.74 24.57 5.94
C LEU A 258 5.43 23.06 6.01
N ASN A 259 6.00 22.30 6.95
CA ASN A 259 5.68 20.89 7.06
C ASN A 259 4.39 20.65 7.82
N GLU A 260 4.15 21.43 8.87
CA GLU A 260 2.89 21.44 9.58
C GLU A 260 1.79 21.87 8.62
N GLU A 261 1.97 22.93 7.83
CA GLU A 261 1.10 23.33 6.72
C GLU A 261 0.88 22.19 5.71
N ARG A 262 1.91 21.43 5.31
CA ARG A 262 1.72 20.29 4.38
C ARG A 262 1.04 19.09 5.02
N ARG A 263 1.34 18.80 6.29
CA ARG A 263 0.70 17.72 7.05
C ARG A 263 -0.74 18.10 7.38
N GLU A 264 -1.00 19.34 7.75
CA GLU A 264 -2.30 19.97 7.94
C GLU A 264 -3.06 20.05 6.64
N GLU A 265 -2.41 20.38 5.52
CA GLU A 265 -3.00 20.36 4.19
C GLU A 265 -3.40 18.95 3.80
N ASN A 266 -2.53 17.96 4.01
CA ASN A 266 -2.89 16.56 3.78
C ASN A 266 -3.97 16.07 4.73
N ALA A 267 -3.88 16.41 6.02
CA ALA A 267 -4.88 16.07 7.02
C ALA A 267 -6.20 16.76 6.70
N ARG A 268 -6.17 17.99 6.16
CA ARG A 268 -7.31 18.74 5.65
C ARG A 268 -7.88 18.06 4.42
N ARG A 269 -7.07 17.69 3.43
CA ARG A 269 -7.50 16.93 2.25
C ARG A 269 -8.05 15.56 2.61
N ILE A 270 -7.48 14.86 3.58
CA ILE A 270 -7.99 13.58 4.10
C ILE A 270 -9.26 13.81 4.92
N ARG A 271 -9.38 14.92 5.65
CA ARG A 271 -10.60 15.29 6.38
C ARG A 271 -11.73 15.69 5.43
N GLU A 272 -11.41 16.43 4.37
CA GLU A 272 -12.33 16.82 3.31
C GLU A 272 -12.72 15.59 2.49
N ASN A 273 -11.74 14.75 2.14
CA ASN A 273 -11.91 13.53 1.35
C ASN A 273 -11.17 12.32 1.96
N PRO A 274 -11.79 11.59 2.91
CA PRO A 274 -11.18 10.42 3.54
C PRO A 274 -10.93 9.25 2.57
N GLU A 275 -11.56 9.26 1.39
CA GLU A 275 -11.39 8.22 0.37
C GLU A 275 -9.98 8.19 -0.22
N LEU A 276 -9.20 9.27 -0.11
CA LEU A 276 -7.77 9.30 -0.52
C LEU A 276 -6.94 8.20 0.15
N VAL A 277 -7.32 7.81 1.38
CA VAL A 277 -6.69 6.69 2.09
C VAL A 277 -7.00 5.36 1.41
N LEU A 278 -8.22 5.17 0.94
CA LEU A 278 -8.64 3.97 0.21
C LEU A 278 -7.96 3.89 -1.15
N ASP A 279 -7.79 5.02 -1.85
CA ASP A 279 -7.07 5.08 -3.13
C ASP A 279 -5.62 4.61 -3.01
N LEU A 280 -4.96 4.92 -1.90
CA LEU A 280 -3.59 4.46 -1.62
C LEU A 280 -3.53 2.94 -1.41
N ILE A 281 -4.50 2.36 -0.69
CA ILE A 281 -4.55 0.92 -0.38
C ILE A 281 -4.89 0.11 -1.63
N THR A 282 -5.94 0.55 -2.35
CA THR A 282 -6.58 -0.21 -3.44
C THR A 282 -5.77 -0.24 -4.74
N ARG A 283 -4.63 0.46 -4.78
CA ARG A 283 -3.63 0.30 -5.84
C ARG A 283 -2.87 -1.00 -5.74
N GLU A 284 -2.54 -1.42 -4.53
CA GLU A 284 -1.72 -2.62 -4.31
C GLU A 284 -2.56 -3.83 -3.89
N LYS A 285 -3.71 -3.61 -3.25
CA LYS A 285 -4.55 -4.65 -2.64
C LYS A 285 -6.01 -4.56 -3.06
N SER A 286 -6.60 -5.67 -3.52
CA SER A 286 -8.06 -5.75 -3.74
C SER A 286 -8.83 -5.95 -2.43
N VAL A 287 -8.16 -6.56 -1.44
CA VAL A 287 -8.70 -6.86 -0.12
C VAL A 287 -7.69 -6.36 0.92
N PHE A 288 -8.19 -5.62 1.91
CA PHE A 288 -7.38 -5.00 2.96
C PHE A 288 -7.98 -5.23 4.34
N ASP A 289 -7.21 -4.94 5.38
CA ASP A 289 -7.66 -4.99 6.77
C ASP A 289 -7.60 -3.61 7.45
N GLU A 290 -8.10 -3.51 8.68
CA GLU A 290 -8.04 -2.26 9.46
C GLU A 290 -6.62 -1.77 9.67
N ARG A 291 -5.63 -2.66 9.76
CA ARG A 291 -4.24 -2.27 9.98
C ARG A 291 -3.70 -1.54 8.76
N ASP A 292 -4.09 -1.94 7.55
CA ASP A 292 -3.72 -1.25 6.32
C ASP A 292 -4.23 0.21 6.30
N VAL A 293 -5.46 0.45 6.75
CA VAL A 293 -6.04 1.81 6.89
C VAL A 293 -5.34 2.60 7.99
N ALA A 294 -5.18 1.99 9.17
CA ALA A 294 -4.53 2.61 10.32
C ALA A 294 -3.13 3.10 9.94
N LYS A 295 -2.42 2.27 9.17
CA LYS A 295 -1.07 2.56 8.72
C LYS A 295 -1.06 3.89 7.96
N ILE A 296 -1.87 4.03 6.92
CA ILE A 296 -1.86 5.23 6.09
C ILE A 296 -2.32 6.47 6.88
N LEU A 297 -3.34 6.36 7.71
CA LEU A 297 -3.83 7.49 8.52
C LEU A 297 -2.78 8.04 9.48
N HIS A 298 -2.03 7.15 10.13
CA HIS A 298 -1.00 7.52 11.10
C HIS A 298 0.15 8.30 10.43
N ARG A 299 0.25 8.29 9.09
CA ARG A 299 1.22 9.10 8.37
C ARG A 299 0.91 10.60 8.41
N TYR A 300 -0.34 10.99 8.60
CA TYR A 300 -0.79 12.39 8.46
C TYR A 300 -1.56 12.92 9.66
N ILE A 301 -2.07 12.05 10.53
CA ILE A 301 -2.95 12.40 11.64
C ILE A 301 -2.37 11.86 12.94
N ASP A 302 -1.90 12.77 13.79
CA ASP A 302 -1.31 12.44 15.11
C ASP A 302 -2.32 12.62 16.26
N ASP A 303 -3.35 13.45 16.09
CA ASP A 303 -4.39 13.63 17.11
C ASP A 303 -5.21 12.33 17.27
N ALA A 304 -5.20 11.76 18.47
CA ALA A 304 -5.84 10.47 18.74
C ALA A 304 -7.37 10.54 18.58
N GLY A 305 -7.98 11.70 18.87
CA GLY A 305 -9.41 11.93 18.65
C GLY A 305 -9.76 11.91 17.17
N LEU A 306 -9.10 12.76 16.38
CA LEU A 306 -9.24 12.85 14.94
C LEU A 306 -8.84 11.54 14.25
N PHE A 307 -7.81 10.85 14.70
CA PHE A 307 -7.40 9.55 14.18
C PHE A 307 -8.52 8.52 14.36
N ARG A 308 -9.06 8.38 15.58
CA ARG A 308 -10.20 7.47 15.82
C ARG A 308 -11.42 7.88 15.02
N ASN A 309 -11.69 9.18 14.91
CA ASN A 309 -12.81 9.71 14.13
C ASN A 309 -12.64 9.44 12.63
N MET A 310 -11.43 9.63 12.08
CA MET A 310 -11.14 9.37 10.66
C MET A 310 -11.10 7.88 10.36
N MET A 311 -10.53 7.07 11.26
CA MET A 311 -10.59 5.62 11.18
C MET A 311 -12.05 5.16 11.15
N ALA A 312 -12.87 5.60 12.10
CA ALA A 312 -14.29 5.30 12.13
C ALA A 312 -15.00 5.79 10.87
N ARG A 313 -14.73 7.02 10.41
CA ARG A 313 -15.33 7.61 9.21
C ARG A 313 -14.95 6.87 7.93
N ILE A 314 -13.71 6.38 7.80
CA ILE A 314 -13.26 5.59 6.65
C ILE A 314 -13.85 4.19 6.72
N MET A 315 -13.78 3.52 7.88
CA MET A 315 -14.32 2.16 8.03
C MET A 315 -15.86 2.11 7.96
N GLN A 316 -16.54 3.21 8.30
CA GLN A 316 -17.98 3.41 8.14
C GLN A 316 -18.32 4.13 6.83
N SER A 317 -17.33 4.44 5.99
CA SER A 317 -17.57 5.06 4.69
C SER A 317 -18.45 4.14 3.87
N GLY A 318 -19.41 4.72 3.15
CA GLY A 318 -20.22 3.99 2.19
C GLY A 318 -19.37 3.34 1.09
N GLN A 319 -18.10 3.70 0.91
CA GLN A 319 -17.20 3.02 -0.03
C GLN A 319 -16.63 1.70 0.49
N VAL A 320 -16.55 1.49 1.81
CA VAL A 320 -15.89 0.33 2.41
C VAL A 320 -16.89 -0.78 2.66
N LEU A 321 -16.57 -1.97 2.18
CA LEU A 321 -17.43 -3.14 2.28
C LEU A 321 -16.68 -4.27 2.98
N ARG A 322 -17.32 -4.84 4.00
CA ARG A 322 -16.79 -6.00 4.70
C ARG A 322 -17.09 -7.27 3.91
N LEU A 323 -16.06 -8.05 3.63
CA LEU A 323 -16.14 -9.36 2.98
C LEU A 323 -16.22 -10.49 4.00
N GLU A 324 -15.44 -10.38 5.07
CA GLU A 324 -15.39 -11.40 6.12
C GLU A 324 -15.16 -10.76 7.50
N ARG A 325 -15.65 -11.43 8.54
CA ARG A 325 -15.41 -11.05 9.94
C ARG A 325 -14.15 -11.71 10.46
N GLU A 326 -13.58 -11.12 11.51
CA GLU A 326 -12.54 -11.77 12.29
C GLU A 326 -12.96 -13.20 12.66
N ARG A 327 -12.07 -14.17 12.38
CA ARG A 327 -12.29 -15.59 12.65
C ARG A 327 -11.01 -16.25 13.13
N ILE A 328 -11.14 -17.40 13.78
CA ILE A 328 -9.99 -18.25 14.09
C ILE A 328 -9.85 -19.26 12.95
N SER A 329 -8.71 -19.22 12.27
CA SER A 329 -8.34 -20.15 11.21
C SER A 329 -8.33 -21.57 11.74
N LEU A 330 -9.19 -22.46 11.21
CA LEU A 330 -9.23 -23.86 11.64
C LEU A 330 -7.93 -24.62 11.31
N ALA A 331 -7.26 -24.24 10.22
CA ALA A 331 -6.02 -24.88 9.77
C ALA A 331 -4.78 -24.45 10.58
N THR A 332 -4.75 -23.23 11.10
CA THR A 332 -3.56 -22.66 11.75
C THR A 332 -3.77 -22.27 13.22
N GLY A 333 -5.01 -22.29 13.73
CA GLY A 333 -5.36 -21.84 15.07
C GLY A 333 -5.18 -20.32 15.30
N LYS A 334 -4.80 -19.56 14.27
CA LYS A 334 -4.52 -18.11 14.36
C LYS A 334 -5.78 -17.29 14.12
N ARG A 335 -5.90 -16.14 14.81
CA ARG A 335 -6.92 -15.13 14.52
C ARG A 335 -6.60 -14.44 13.19
N GLU A 336 -7.50 -14.59 12.23
CA GLU A 336 -7.50 -13.86 10.96
C GLU A 336 -8.35 -12.59 11.11
N PRO A 337 -7.82 -11.40 10.77
CA PRO A 337 -8.54 -10.14 10.92
C PRO A 337 -9.74 -10.04 9.97
N SER A 338 -10.67 -9.14 10.26
CA SER A 338 -11.74 -8.79 9.32
C SER A 338 -11.18 -8.31 7.98
N LYS A 339 -11.84 -8.71 6.89
CA LYS A 339 -11.42 -8.43 5.52
C LYS A 339 -12.38 -7.46 4.86
N PHE A 340 -11.84 -6.43 4.22
CA PHE A 340 -12.58 -5.34 3.62
C PHE A 340 -12.15 -5.12 2.16
N THR A 341 -13.02 -4.51 1.39
CA THR A 341 -12.77 -4.05 0.02
C THR A 341 -13.53 -2.74 -0.23
N THR A 342 -13.42 -2.19 -1.44
CA THR A 342 -14.21 -1.02 -1.85
C THR A 342 -15.33 -1.39 -2.82
N HIS A 343 -16.34 -0.52 -2.91
CA HIS A 343 -17.40 -0.59 -3.93
C HIS A 343 -16.86 -0.80 -5.34
N GLU A 344 -15.84 -0.02 -5.69
CA GLU A 344 -15.23 -0.06 -7.01
C GLU A 344 -14.64 -1.43 -7.30
N LEU A 345 -13.82 -1.96 -6.39
CA LEU A 345 -13.10 -3.21 -6.60
C LEU A 345 -14.02 -4.43 -6.62
N ILE A 346 -14.96 -4.56 -5.66
CA ILE A 346 -15.89 -5.69 -5.66
C ILE A 346 -16.76 -5.71 -6.91
N ARG A 347 -17.21 -4.53 -7.37
CA ARG A 347 -18.03 -4.43 -8.59
C ARG A 347 -17.20 -4.71 -9.83
N LEU A 348 -15.98 -4.19 -9.89
CA LEU A 348 -15.06 -4.41 -11.00
C LEU A 348 -14.75 -5.90 -11.16
N GLU A 349 -14.35 -6.57 -10.08
CA GLU A 349 -14.00 -7.99 -10.09
C GLU A 349 -15.23 -8.87 -10.33
N ALA A 350 -16.37 -8.58 -9.70
CA ALA A 350 -17.61 -9.32 -9.95
C ALA A 350 -18.12 -9.13 -11.39
N THR A 351 -18.03 -7.91 -11.95
CA THR A 351 -18.44 -7.65 -13.34
C THR A 351 -17.51 -8.34 -14.31
N MET A 352 -16.19 -8.27 -14.10
CA MET A 352 -15.21 -9.01 -14.88
C MET A 352 -15.51 -10.52 -14.86
N ALA A 353 -15.76 -11.11 -13.69
CA ALA A 353 -16.08 -12.52 -13.57
C ALA A 353 -17.40 -12.88 -14.27
N ARG A 354 -18.46 -12.08 -14.10
CA ARG A 354 -19.75 -12.28 -14.78
C ARG A 354 -19.60 -12.17 -16.30
N SER A 355 -18.86 -11.19 -16.81
CA SER A 355 -18.60 -11.03 -18.24
C SER A 355 -17.78 -12.19 -18.80
N ALA A 356 -16.77 -12.67 -18.06
CA ALA A 356 -16.02 -13.87 -18.45
C ALA A 356 -16.94 -15.11 -18.53
N MET A 357 -17.76 -15.36 -17.50
CA MET A 357 -18.74 -16.46 -17.52
C MET A 357 -19.79 -16.29 -18.64
N TRP A 358 -20.18 -15.06 -18.96
CA TRP A 358 -21.07 -14.79 -20.08
C TRP A 358 -20.41 -15.12 -21.41
N LEU A 359 -19.16 -14.70 -21.64
CA LEU A 359 -18.38 -15.04 -22.84
C LEU A 359 -18.20 -16.56 -22.99
N ASP A 360 -17.98 -17.26 -21.88
CA ASP A 360 -17.80 -18.72 -21.87
C ASP A 360 -19.06 -19.43 -22.38
N ARG A 361 -20.24 -18.94 -22.02
CA ARG A 361 -21.53 -19.50 -22.47
C ARG A 361 -21.93 -19.10 -23.89
N ARG A 362 -21.16 -18.23 -24.57
CA ARG A 362 -21.48 -17.75 -25.92
C ARG A 362 -20.65 -18.49 -26.96
N SER A 363 -21.35 -19.19 -27.84
CA SER A 363 -20.74 -19.95 -28.95
C SER A 363 -20.81 -19.16 -30.25
N SER A 364 -19.67 -18.84 -30.83
CA SER A 364 -19.59 -18.12 -32.13
C SER A 364 -18.27 -18.28 -32.88
N HIS A 365 -17.24 -18.81 -32.21
CA HIS A 365 -15.88 -18.91 -32.76
C HIS A 365 -15.44 -20.37 -32.95
N GLY A 366 -16.39 -21.25 -33.20
CA GLY A 366 -16.13 -22.68 -33.32
C GLY A 366 -15.41 -22.98 -34.61
N ILE A 367 -14.26 -23.66 -34.52
CA ILE A 367 -13.52 -24.09 -35.71
C ILE A 367 -14.03 -25.45 -36.18
N GLY A 368 -14.25 -25.57 -37.49
CA GLY A 368 -14.68 -26.82 -38.11
C GLY A 368 -13.63 -27.93 -37.94
N LYS A 369 -14.09 -29.14 -37.66
CA LYS A 369 -13.22 -30.30 -37.39
C LYS A 369 -12.19 -30.54 -38.50
N ALA A 370 -12.56 -30.35 -39.77
CA ALA A 370 -11.66 -30.51 -40.91
C ALA A 370 -10.44 -29.55 -40.86
N VAL A 371 -10.64 -28.30 -40.43
CA VAL A 371 -9.56 -27.31 -40.29
C VAL A 371 -8.64 -27.71 -39.14
N LEU A 372 -9.22 -28.13 -38.02
CA LEU A 372 -8.45 -28.57 -36.85
C LEU A 372 -7.63 -29.84 -37.13
N ASP A 373 -8.23 -30.83 -37.78
CA ASP A 373 -7.56 -32.08 -38.19
C ASP A 373 -6.43 -31.79 -39.19
N ALA A 374 -6.64 -30.86 -40.12
CA ALA A 374 -5.59 -30.41 -41.04
C ALA A 374 -4.42 -29.71 -40.31
N THR A 375 -4.70 -28.87 -39.31
CA THR A 375 -3.65 -28.31 -38.45
C THR A 375 -2.90 -29.41 -37.70
N PHE A 376 -3.60 -30.37 -37.11
CA PHE A 376 -2.98 -31.49 -36.38
C PHE A 376 -2.12 -32.39 -37.26
N ALA A 377 -2.43 -32.52 -38.54
CA ALA A 377 -1.60 -33.22 -39.51
C ALA A 377 -0.33 -32.42 -39.88
N ARG A 378 -0.43 -31.08 -39.98
CA ARG A 378 0.72 -30.20 -40.25
C ARG A 378 1.66 -30.06 -39.04
N HIS A 379 1.10 -30.11 -37.84
CA HIS A 379 1.82 -30.02 -36.57
C HIS A 379 1.83 -31.37 -35.85
N ASP A 380 2.35 -32.40 -36.53
CA ASP A 380 2.42 -33.78 -36.05
C ASP A 380 3.12 -33.92 -34.68
N ARG A 381 4.14 -33.08 -34.43
CA ARG A 381 4.93 -33.01 -33.18
C ARG A 381 4.20 -32.45 -31.96
N LEU A 382 2.97 -31.93 -32.10
CA LEU A 382 2.21 -31.48 -30.92
C LEU A 382 1.86 -32.66 -30.03
N THR A 383 2.14 -32.51 -28.73
CA THR A 383 1.82 -33.52 -27.73
C THR A 383 0.30 -33.64 -27.52
N GLN A 384 -0.15 -34.73 -26.92
CA GLN A 384 -1.58 -34.91 -26.67
C GLN A 384 -2.17 -33.81 -25.78
N GLU A 385 -1.44 -33.35 -24.75
CA GLU A 385 -1.84 -32.19 -23.92
C GLU A 385 -1.98 -30.92 -24.75
N GLN A 386 -1.03 -30.64 -25.64
CA GLN A 386 -1.07 -29.47 -26.52
C GLN A 386 -2.20 -29.55 -27.55
N ARG A 387 -2.50 -30.74 -28.09
CA ARG A 387 -3.63 -30.98 -28.99
C ARG A 387 -4.96 -30.76 -28.27
N THR A 388 -5.09 -31.27 -27.04
CA THR A 388 -6.27 -31.03 -26.20
C THR A 388 -6.44 -29.56 -25.85
N ALA A 389 -5.35 -28.86 -25.50
CA ALA A 389 -5.40 -27.43 -25.23
C ALA A 389 -5.76 -26.61 -26.47
N LEU A 390 -5.21 -26.97 -27.64
CA LEU A 390 -5.55 -26.36 -28.93
C LEU A 390 -7.04 -26.59 -29.26
N ALA A 391 -7.54 -27.83 -29.13
CA ALA A 391 -8.95 -28.13 -29.34
C ALA A 391 -9.87 -27.35 -28.38
N HIS A 392 -9.46 -27.19 -27.12
CA HIS A 392 -10.18 -26.39 -26.13
C HIS A 392 -10.27 -24.91 -26.54
N ILE A 393 -9.16 -24.27 -26.90
CA ILE A 393 -9.17 -22.86 -27.31
C ILE A 393 -9.76 -22.65 -28.71
N ALA A 394 -9.72 -23.65 -29.60
CA ALA A 394 -10.40 -23.62 -30.90
C ALA A 394 -11.92 -23.91 -30.79
N GLY A 395 -12.40 -24.21 -29.58
CA GLY A 395 -13.82 -24.39 -29.28
C GLY A 395 -14.65 -23.12 -29.50
N ALA A 396 -15.97 -23.30 -29.50
CA ALA A 396 -16.90 -22.25 -29.92
C ALA A 396 -17.04 -21.06 -28.95
N ASN A 397 -16.70 -21.27 -27.67
CA ASN A 397 -16.83 -20.32 -26.58
C ASN A 397 -16.04 -19.02 -26.86
N ARG A 398 -16.58 -17.85 -26.52
CA ARG A 398 -15.90 -16.56 -26.76
C ARG A 398 -14.78 -16.24 -25.77
N ILE A 399 -14.61 -17.03 -24.72
CA ILE A 399 -13.41 -16.98 -23.87
C ILE A 399 -12.89 -18.38 -23.66
N ALA A 400 -11.57 -18.53 -23.59
CA ALA A 400 -10.92 -19.78 -23.21
C ALA A 400 -9.64 -19.46 -22.44
N ALA A 401 -9.22 -20.37 -21.57
CA ALA A 401 -8.00 -20.20 -20.80
C ALA A 401 -7.08 -21.42 -20.89
N VAL A 402 -5.78 -21.17 -20.91
CA VAL A 402 -4.73 -22.18 -20.86
C VAL A 402 -3.79 -21.84 -19.72
N VAL A 403 -3.71 -22.75 -18.74
CA VAL A 403 -2.73 -22.70 -17.67
C VAL A 403 -1.56 -23.58 -18.09
N GLY A 404 -0.41 -22.96 -18.36
CA GLY A 404 0.77 -23.70 -18.79
C GLY A 404 1.96 -23.43 -17.89
N ARG A 405 2.50 -24.49 -17.31
CA ARG A 405 3.69 -24.40 -16.44
C ARG A 405 4.89 -23.85 -17.21
N ALA A 406 5.87 -23.33 -16.48
CA ALA A 406 7.08 -22.77 -17.06
C ALA A 406 7.81 -23.82 -17.94
N GLY A 407 7.82 -23.62 -19.25
CA GLY A 407 8.46 -24.54 -20.19
C GLY A 407 7.58 -25.66 -20.76
N ALA A 408 6.25 -25.55 -20.65
CA ALA A 408 5.30 -26.52 -21.20
C ALA A 408 5.00 -26.40 -22.72
N GLY A 409 5.71 -25.51 -23.43
CA GLY A 409 5.53 -25.32 -24.88
C GLY A 409 4.28 -24.51 -25.28
N LYS A 410 3.92 -23.50 -24.46
CA LYS A 410 2.77 -22.61 -24.72
C LYS A 410 2.85 -21.95 -26.11
N THR A 411 4.02 -21.45 -26.51
CA THR A 411 4.23 -20.74 -27.77
C THR A 411 4.12 -21.65 -28.99
N THR A 412 4.61 -22.89 -28.92
CA THR A 412 4.41 -23.91 -29.96
C THR A 412 2.92 -24.17 -30.22
N MET A 413 2.14 -24.28 -29.15
CA MET A 413 0.68 -24.46 -29.24
C MET A 413 0.00 -23.20 -29.78
N MET A 414 0.43 -21.99 -29.36
CA MET A 414 -0.09 -20.73 -29.90
C MET A 414 0.18 -20.55 -31.40
N LYS A 415 1.32 -21.02 -31.92
CA LYS A 415 1.60 -21.00 -33.37
C LYS A 415 0.56 -21.80 -34.15
N ALA A 416 0.29 -23.03 -33.72
CA ALA A 416 -0.73 -23.87 -34.32
C ALA A 416 -2.15 -23.30 -34.14
N ALA A 417 -2.42 -22.65 -33.02
CA ALA A 417 -3.68 -21.95 -32.76
C ALA A 417 -3.92 -20.79 -33.73
N ARG A 418 -2.90 -19.93 -33.91
CA ARG A 418 -2.93 -18.83 -34.88
C ARG A 418 -3.25 -19.33 -36.28
N GLU A 419 -2.52 -20.34 -36.77
CA GLU A 419 -2.73 -20.92 -38.10
C GLU A 419 -4.15 -21.51 -38.25
N THR A 420 -4.67 -22.13 -37.19
CA THR A 420 -6.04 -22.67 -37.16
C THR A 420 -7.09 -21.57 -37.27
N TRP A 421 -6.94 -20.48 -36.52
CA TRP A 421 -7.87 -19.36 -36.54
C TRP A 421 -7.81 -18.58 -37.86
N GLU A 422 -6.61 -18.32 -38.38
CA GLU A 422 -6.43 -17.63 -39.67
C GLU A 422 -6.99 -18.46 -40.83
N ALA A 423 -6.79 -19.78 -40.83
CA ALA A 423 -7.38 -20.68 -41.82
C ALA A 423 -8.92 -20.67 -41.79
N ALA A 424 -9.52 -20.36 -40.64
CA ALA A 424 -10.96 -20.17 -40.48
C ALA A 424 -11.42 -18.70 -40.73
N GLY A 425 -10.52 -17.81 -41.14
CA GLY A 425 -10.82 -16.42 -41.50
C GLY A 425 -10.86 -15.44 -40.34
N TYR A 426 -10.31 -15.79 -39.17
CA TYR A 426 -10.20 -14.86 -38.04
C TYR A 426 -8.92 -14.03 -38.10
N ARG A 427 -9.02 -12.76 -37.68
CA ARG A 427 -7.86 -11.93 -37.37
C ARG A 427 -7.33 -12.28 -35.99
N VAL A 428 -6.05 -12.65 -35.88
CA VAL A 428 -5.42 -12.99 -34.59
C VAL A 428 -4.52 -11.84 -34.13
N VAL A 429 -4.76 -11.33 -32.92
CA VAL A 429 -3.94 -10.27 -32.30
C VAL A 429 -3.54 -10.64 -30.88
N GLY A 430 -2.40 -10.16 -30.43
CA GLY A 430 -1.79 -10.49 -29.16
C GLY A 430 -1.70 -9.32 -28.19
N ALA A 431 -1.71 -9.62 -26.90
CA ALA A 431 -1.47 -8.69 -25.82
C ALA A 431 -0.60 -9.31 -24.74
N ALA A 432 0.20 -8.49 -24.05
CA ALA A 432 0.93 -8.89 -22.85
C ALA A 432 1.17 -7.68 -21.93
N LEU A 433 1.47 -7.93 -20.64
CA LEU A 433 1.84 -6.85 -19.72
C LEU A 433 3.21 -6.24 -20.08
N ALA A 434 4.20 -7.10 -20.33
CA ALA A 434 5.57 -6.71 -20.61
C ALA A 434 5.87 -6.71 -22.10
N GLY A 435 6.66 -5.72 -22.56
CA GLY A 435 7.06 -5.62 -23.97
C GLY A 435 7.81 -6.84 -24.49
N LYS A 436 8.58 -7.51 -23.64
CA LYS A 436 9.30 -8.75 -23.95
C LYS A 436 8.37 -9.94 -24.20
N ALA A 437 7.29 -10.05 -23.43
CA ALA A 437 6.29 -11.11 -23.63
C ALA A 437 5.50 -10.90 -24.93
N ALA A 438 5.13 -9.65 -25.24
CA ALA A 438 4.52 -9.32 -26.53
C ALA A 438 5.45 -9.66 -27.71
N GLU A 439 6.73 -9.33 -27.61
CA GLU A 439 7.72 -9.70 -28.64
C GLU A 439 7.94 -11.22 -28.75
N GLY A 440 7.95 -11.94 -27.63
CA GLY A 440 8.02 -13.40 -27.64
C GLY A 440 6.82 -14.03 -28.37
N LEU A 441 5.61 -13.49 -28.15
CA LEU A 441 4.41 -13.94 -28.85
C LEU A 441 4.46 -13.64 -30.35
N GLU A 442 5.01 -12.49 -30.75
CA GLU A 442 5.25 -12.14 -32.17
C GLU A 442 6.27 -13.08 -32.81
N LYS A 443 7.44 -13.26 -32.20
CA LYS A 443 8.55 -14.04 -32.77
C LYS A 443 8.31 -15.53 -32.77
N GLU A 444 7.80 -16.09 -31.67
CA GLU A 444 7.68 -17.54 -31.51
C GLU A 444 6.36 -18.08 -32.09
N ALA A 445 5.27 -17.32 -31.98
CA ALA A 445 3.94 -17.76 -32.43
C ALA A 445 3.46 -17.06 -33.72
N GLY A 446 4.12 -15.99 -34.16
CA GLY A 446 3.72 -15.23 -35.34
C GLY A 446 2.49 -14.34 -35.12
N ILE A 447 2.10 -14.08 -33.86
CA ILE A 447 0.91 -13.29 -33.52
C ILE A 447 1.32 -11.84 -33.27
N ILE A 448 0.83 -10.90 -34.09
CA ILE A 448 1.08 -9.46 -33.91
C ILE A 448 0.59 -9.03 -32.52
N ALA A 449 1.49 -8.55 -31.66
CA ALA A 449 1.20 -8.34 -30.24
C ALA A 449 1.72 -7.01 -29.69
N ARG A 450 1.01 -6.47 -28.70
CA ARG A 450 1.36 -5.19 -28.06
C ARG A 450 1.22 -5.25 -26.55
N THR A 451 1.81 -4.27 -25.87
CA THR A 451 1.58 -4.12 -24.43
C THR A 451 0.14 -3.68 -24.15
N LEU A 452 -0.41 -4.04 -22.98
CA LEU A 452 -1.75 -3.60 -22.56
C LEU A 452 -1.91 -2.08 -22.61
N SER A 453 -0.92 -1.32 -22.13
CA SER A 453 -0.94 0.15 -22.20
C SER A 453 -0.95 0.68 -23.63
N SER A 454 -0.34 -0.05 -24.59
CA SER A 454 -0.39 0.33 -26.00
C SER A 454 -1.76 0.05 -26.63
N TRP A 455 -2.44 -1.03 -26.21
CA TRP A 455 -3.81 -1.31 -26.64
C TRP A 455 -4.78 -0.27 -26.12
N GLU A 456 -4.70 0.04 -24.83
CA GLU A 456 -5.51 1.07 -24.17
C GLU A 456 -5.39 2.41 -24.88
N LEU A 457 -4.16 2.87 -25.17
CA LEU A 457 -3.92 4.11 -25.91
C LEU A 457 -4.55 4.10 -27.31
N ARG A 458 -4.46 2.98 -28.04
CA ARG A 458 -5.04 2.88 -29.38
C ARG A 458 -6.56 2.87 -29.35
N TRP A 459 -7.17 2.16 -28.42
CA TRP A 459 -8.62 2.14 -28.26
C TRP A 459 -9.17 3.51 -27.85
N GLN A 460 -8.46 4.27 -27.00
CA GLN A 460 -8.79 5.66 -26.70
C GLN A 460 -8.71 6.59 -27.92
N GLN A 461 -7.85 6.27 -28.89
CA GLN A 461 -7.73 6.97 -30.18
C GLN A 461 -8.65 6.37 -31.26
N GLU A 462 -9.52 5.43 -30.90
CA GLU A 462 -10.42 4.71 -31.79
C GLU A 462 -9.72 3.91 -32.91
N ARG A 463 -8.47 3.52 -32.69
CA ARG A 463 -7.66 2.71 -33.63
C ARG A 463 -7.63 1.24 -33.22
N ASP A 464 -7.43 0.36 -34.21
CA ASP A 464 -7.33 -1.10 -34.03
C ASP A 464 -8.45 -1.69 -33.16
N ARG A 465 -9.70 -1.28 -33.42
CA ARG A 465 -10.86 -1.85 -32.73
C ARG A 465 -10.94 -3.36 -32.96
N LEU A 466 -11.46 -4.07 -31.97
CA LEU A 466 -11.79 -5.49 -32.07
C LEU A 466 -13.17 -5.63 -32.75
N ASP A 467 -13.44 -6.80 -33.32
CA ASP A 467 -14.71 -7.17 -33.94
C ASP A 467 -15.01 -8.66 -33.71
N ASP A 468 -16.16 -9.13 -34.19
CA ASP A 468 -16.62 -10.53 -34.10
C ASP A 468 -15.83 -11.51 -34.98
N ARG A 469 -14.87 -11.01 -35.75
CA ARG A 469 -13.90 -11.78 -36.53
C ARG A 469 -12.48 -11.69 -35.95
N THR A 470 -12.33 -11.20 -34.72
CA THR A 470 -11.04 -11.09 -34.05
C THR A 470 -10.90 -12.10 -32.91
N VAL A 471 -9.75 -12.78 -32.85
CA VAL A 471 -9.28 -13.56 -31.70
C VAL A 471 -8.15 -12.78 -31.03
N MET A 472 -8.35 -12.37 -29.80
CA MET A 472 -7.36 -11.69 -28.97
C MET A 472 -6.72 -12.67 -27.99
N VAL A 473 -5.39 -12.83 -28.08
CA VAL A 473 -4.61 -13.70 -27.20
C VAL A 473 -3.88 -12.84 -26.16
N LEU A 474 -4.09 -13.10 -24.88
CA LEU A 474 -3.34 -12.49 -23.79
C LEU A 474 -2.32 -13.49 -23.24
N ASP A 475 -1.03 -13.22 -23.46
CA ASP A 475 0.05 -14.03 -22.88
C ASP A 475 0.57 -13.43 -21.57
N GLU A 476 1.13 -14.30 -20.72
CA GLU A 476 1.57 -14.01 -19.35
C GLU A 476 0.46 -13.35 -18.51
N ALA A 477 -0.78 -13.83 -18.69
CA ALA A 477 -1.98 -13.31 -18.03
C ALA A 477 -1.90 -13.31 -16.50
N GLY A 478 -1.08 -14.18 -15.91
CA GLY A 478 -0.85 -14.27 -14.45
C GLY A 478 -0.33 -12.99 -13.80
N MET A 479 0.34 -12.12 -14.56
CA MET A 479 0.85 -10.84 -14.04
C MET A 479 -0.13 -9.67 -14.20
N VAL A 480 -1.27 -9.87 -14.85
CA VAL A 480 -2.21 -8.79 -15.19
C VAL A 480 -3.12 -8.47 -14.00
N SER A 481 -3.24 -7.18 -13.67
CA SER A 481 -4.07 -6.71 -12.55
C SER A 481 -5.57 -6.83 -12.84
N SER A 482 -6.40 -6.83 -11.79
CA SER A 482 -7.87 -6.89 -11.95
C SER A 482 -8.40 -5.77 -12.86
N ARG A 483 -7.85 -4.55 -12.73
CA ARG A 483 -8.29 -3.38 -13.53
C ARG A 483 -7.98 -3.57 -15.02
N GLN A 484 -6.76 -3.99 -15.34
CA GLN A 484 -6.35 -4.20 -16.73
C GLN A 484 -7.07 -5.38 -17.38
N MET A 485 -7.29 -6.46 -16.62
CA MET A 485 -8.04 -7.62 -17.11
C MET A 485 -9.51 -7.27 -17.38
N ALA A 486 -10.16 -6.52 -16.48
CA ALA A 486 -11.54 -6.08 -16.65
C ALA A 486 -11.71 -5.25 -17.93
N MET A 487 -10.75 -4.36 -18.24
CA MET A 487 -10.72 -3.56 -19.46
C MET A 487 -10.67 -4.44 -20.72
N LEU A 488 -9.84 -5.49 -20.75
CA LEU A 488 -9.77 -6.44 -21.86
C LEU A 488 -11.05 -7.26 -22.03
N VAL A 489 -11.56 -7.83 -20.92
CA VAL A 489 -12.80 -8.63 -20.93
C VAL A 489 -13.97 -7.79 -21.44
N GLN A 490 -14.05 -6.52 -21.03
CA GLN A 490 -15.06 -5.59 -21.51
C GLN A 490 -14.90 -5.31 -23.02
N ALA A 491 -13.69 -4.99 -23.48
CA ALA A 491 -13.43 -4.74 -24.91
C ALA A 491 -13.82 -5.93 -25.79
N ALA A 492 -13.49 -7.17 -25.37
CA ALA A 492 -13.89 -8.38 -26.08
C ALA A 492 -15.41 -8.59 -26.05
N THR A 493 -16.06 -8.30 -24.91
CA THR A 493 -17.51 -8.41 -24.75
C THR A 493 -18.26 -7.47 -25.69
N GLU A 494 -17.86 -6.20 -25.75
CA GLU A 494 -18.48 -5.17 -26.58
C GLU A 494 -18.27 -5.41 -28.08
N ALA A 495 -17.06 -5.83 -28.46
CA ALA A 495 -16.71 -6.12 -29.85
C ALA A 495 -17.29 -7.44 -30.39
N GLY A 496 -17.69 -8.34 -29.48
CA GLY A 496 -18.07 -9.70 -29.84
C GLY A 496 -16.88 -10.59 -30.22
N ALA A 497 -15.65 -10.16 -29.95
CA ALA A 497 -14.41 -10.88 -30.21
C ALA A 497 -14.25 -12.10 -29.28
N LYS A 498 -13.35 -13.01 -29.65
CA LYS A 498 -12.89 -14.10 -28.76
C LYS A 498 -11.66 -13.68 -27.97
N LEU A 499 -11.63 -13.99 -26.68
CA LEU A 499 -10.50 -13.75 -25.78
C LEU A 499 -9.86 -15.08 -25.36
N VAL A 500 -8.56 -15.25 -25.56
CA VAL A 500 -7.80 -16.42 -25.13
C VAL A 500 -6.77 -15.99 -24.10
N LEU A 501 -6.89 -16.51 -22.87
CA LEU A 501 -6.00 -16.18 -21.77
C LEU A 501 -4.95 -17.27 -21.60
N VAL A 502 -3.67 -16.93 -21.67
CA VAL A 502 -2.56 -17.86 -21.53
C VAL A 502 -1.63 -17.38 -20.43
N GLY A 503 -1.32 -18.24 -19.46
CA GLY A 503 -0.51 -17.84 -18.33
C GLY A 503 -0.22 -18.96 -17.34
N ASP A 504 0.41 -18.58 -16.24
CA ASP A 504 0.71 -19.45 -15.10
C ASP A 504 0.42 -18.65 -13.81
N PRO A 505 -0.61 -19.01 -13.02
CA PRO A 505 -1.01 -18.25 -11.83
C PRO A 505 0.00 -18.39 -10.68
N ASP A 506 0.90 -19.40 -10.72
CA ASP A 506 1.92 -19.62 -9.69
C ASP A 506 3.24 -18.90 -10.01
N GLN A 507 3.40 -18.28 -11.20
CA GLN A 507 4.51 -17.34 -11.49
C GLN A 507 4.33 -15.99 -10.77
N LEU A 508 5.09 -14.96 -11.18
CA LEU A 508 5.09 -13.66 -10.50
C LEU A 508 3.69 -13.04 -10.45
N GLN A 509 3.36 -12.51 -9.27
CA GLN A 509 2.08 -11.86 -9.02
C GLN A 509 2.01 -10.47 -9.67
N PRO A 510 0.80 -9.96 -9.96
CA PRO A 510 0.61 -8.60 -10.44
C PRO A 510 1.17 -7.57 -9.46
N ILE A 511 1.78 -6.50 -9.99
CA ILE A 511 2.28 -5.39 -9.15
C ILE A 511 1.11 -4.63 -8.52
N GLU A 512 0.05 -4.40 -9.28
CA GLU A 512 -1.18 -3.74 -8.83
C GLU A 512 -2.18 -4.74 -8.21
N ALA A 513 -3.29 -4.25 -7.69
CA ALA A 513 -4.30 -5.03 -6.98
C ALA A 513 -4.90 -6.20 -7.80
N GLY A 514 -5.08 -7.32 -7.10
CA GLY A 514 -5.81 -8.50 -7.54
C GLY A 514 -5.00 -9.52 -8.35
N ALA A 515 -5.52 -10.75 -8.42
CA ALA A 515 -4.99 -11.89 -9.19
C ALA A 515 -6.04 -12.36 -10.22
N ALA A 516 -6.28 -11.52 -11.23
CA ALA A 516 -7.44 -11.64 -12.13
C ALA A 516 -7.47 -12.94 -12.94
N PHE A 517 -6.32 -13.38 -13.45
CA PHE A 517 -6.21 -14.60 -14.25
C PHE A 517 -6.68 -15.83 -13.48
N ARG A 518 -6.19 -16.01 -12.23
CA ARG A 518 -6.63 -17.09 -11.33
C ARG A 518 -8.14 -17.02 -11.12
N ALA A 519 -8.66 -15.84 -10.79
CA ALA A 519 -10.07 -15.66 -10.50
C ALA A 519 -10.99 -15.99 -11.70
N ILE A 520 -10.53 -15.76 -12.94
CA ILE A 520 -11.24 -16.14 -14.16
C ILE A 520 -11.12 -17.66 -14.40
N THR A 521 -9.91 -18.22 -14.35
CA THR A 521 -9.67 -19.65 -14.63
C THR A 521 -10.44 -20.57 -13.68
N ASP A 522 -10.58 -20.18 -12.40
CA ASP A 522 -11.35 -20.94 -11.41
C ASP A 522 -12.85 -21.01 -11.75
N ARG A 523 -13.36 -20.11 -12.59
CA ARG A 523 -14.80 -19.98 -12.92
C ARG A 523 -15.17 -20.49 -14.31
N ILE A 524 -14.33 -20.25 -15.31
CA ILE A 524 -14.59 -20.71 -16.69
C ILE A 524 -13.89 -22.06 -17.00
N GLY A 525 -13.07 -22.56 -16.07
CA GLY A 525 -12.20 -23.69 -16.33
C GLY A 525 -10.99 -23.31 -17.20
N TYR A 526 -10.14 -24.29 -17.49
CA TYR A 526 -8.96 -24.11 -18.34
C TYR A 526 -8.48 -25.45 -18.88
N ALA A 527 -7.70 -25.40 -19.98
CA ALA A 527 -6.85 -26.51 -20.37
C ALA A 527 -5.49 -26.38 -19.68
N GLU A 528 -4.99 -27.46 -19.09
CA GLU A 528 -3.68 -27.48 -18.42
C GLU A 528 -2.60 -28.03 -19.37
N LEU A 529 -1.47 -27.32 -19.46
CA LEU A 529 -0.22 -27.85 -20.01
C LEU A 529 0.73 -28.12 -18.84
N GLY A 530 0.62 -29.33 -18.29
CA GLY A 530 1.29 -29.73 -17.06
C GLY A 530 2.69 -30.30 -17.29
N THR A 531 2.94 -30.88 -18.46
CA THR A 531 4.24 -31.49 -18.76
C THR A 531 5.28 -30.43 -19.12
N ILE A 532 6.40 -30.41 -18.38
CA ILE A 532 7.52 -29.49 -18.60
C ILE A 532 8.55 -30.16 -19.51
N TYR A 533 8.86 -29.55 -20.65
CA TYR A 533 9.82 -30.08 -21.64
C TYR A 533 11.16 -29.33 -21.66
N ARG A 534 11.23 -28.19 -20.96
CA ARG A 534 12.37 -27.28 -21.00
C ARG A 534 13.66 -27.90 -20.46
N GLN A 535 13.60 -28.57 -19.30
CA GLN A 535 14.77 -29.16 -18.67
C GLN A 535 15.13 -30.51 -19.32
N ARG A 536 16.41 -30.71 -19.64
CA ARG A 536 16.91 -31.94 -20.26
C ARG A 536 16.88 -33.13 -19.30
N GLU A 537 17.28 -32.90 -18.05
CA GLU A 537 17.35 -33.94 -17.01
C GLU A 537 15.99 -34.23 -16.36
N ALA A 538 15.68 -35.51 -16.14
CA ALA A 538 14.39 -35.93 -15.60
C ALA A 538 14.15 -35.43 -14.17
N TRP A 539 15.19 -35.38 -13.33
CA TRP A 539 15.06 -34.89 -11.96
C TRP A 539 14.83 -33.38 -11.90
N MET A 540 15.42 -32.60 -12.81
CA MET A 540 15.20 -31.14 -12.92
C MET A 540 13.78 -30.84 -13.38
N ARG A 541 13.22 -31.67 -14.28
CA ARG A 541 11.79 -31.61 -14.63
C ARG A 541 10.91 -31.83 -13.40
N ARG A 542 11.20 -32.86 -12.58
CA ARG A 542 10.47 -33.12 -11.33
C ARG A 542 10.58 -31.95 -10.34
N ALA A 543 11.79 -31.43 -10.10
CA ALA A 543 11.98 -30.27 -9.23
C ALA A 543 11.23 -29.02 -9.73
N SER A 544 11.13 -28.83 -11.05
CA SER A 544 10.34 -27.74 -11.64
C SER A 544 8.82 -27.93 -11.44
N VAL A 545 8.35 -29.19 -11.48
CA VAL A 545 6.96 -29.54 -11.12
C VAL A 545 6.70 -29.32 -9.64
N ASP A 546 7.62 -29.72 -8.76
CA ASP A 546 7.51 -29.52 -7.32
C ASP A 546 7.39 -28.02 -6.99
N LEU A 547 8.18 -27.15 -7.63
CA LEU A 547 8.04 -25.69 -7.50
C LEU A 547 6.66 -25.19 -7.93
N ALA A 548 6.15 -25.67 -9.07
CA ALA A 548 4.82 -25.31 -9.56
C ALA A 548 3.71 -25.80 -8.60
N HIS A 549 3.89 -26.95 -7.96
CA HIS A 549 2.97 -27.51 -6.96
C HIS A 549 3.19 -26.96 -5.55
N ARG A 550 3.92 -25.86 -5.40
CA ARG A 550 4.17 -25.17 -4.12
C ARG A 550 5.01 -26.00 -3.13
N GLN A 551 5.68 -27.04 -3.59
CA GLN A 551 6.56 -27.91 -2.82
C GLN A 551 8.01 -27.42 -2.91
N VAL A 552 8.25 -26.15 -2.54
CA VAL A 552 9.56 -25.49 -2.67
C VAL A 552 10.65 -26.25 -1.90
N GLY A 553 10.34 -26.77 -0.71
CA GLY A 553 11.29 -27.59 0.06
C GLY A 553 11.74 -28.86 -0.66
N SER A 554 10.83 -29.58 -1.31
CA SER A 554 11.17 -30.78 -2.10
C SER A 554 12.09 -30.45 -3.27
N ALA A 555 11.79 -29.35 -3.98
CA ALA A 555 12.59 -28.87 -5.09
C ALA A 555 14.00 -28.45 -4.65
N LEU A 556 14.11 -27.61 -3.61
CA LEU A 556 15.40 -27.17 -3.07
C LEU A 556 16.23 -28.36 -2.57
N ALA A 557 15.61 -29.35 -1.92
CA ALA A 557 16.30 -30.58 -1.53
C ALA A 557 16.81 -31.39 -2.73
N ALA A 558 16.11 -31.38 -3.87
CA ALA A 558 16.58 -32.02 -5.09
C ALA A 558 17.80 -31.29 -5.69
N TYR A 559 17.79 -29.95 -5.72
CA TYR A 559 18.97 -29.17 -6.13
C TYR A 559 20.15 -29.36 -5.17
N ASP A 560 19.90 -29.48 -3.87
CA ASP A 560 20.94 -29.72 -2.86
C ASP A 560 21.60 -31.09 -3.06
N ARG A 561 20.80 -32.15 -3.23
CA ARG A 561 21.31 -33.52 -3.53
C ARG A 561 22.12 -33.59 -4.82
N ALA A 562 21.82 -32.72 -5.79
CA ALA A 562 22.55 -32.61 -7.04
C ALA A 562 23.80 -31.72 -6.96
N ASN A 563 24.17 -31.23 -5.76
CA ASN A 563 25.26 -30.29 -5.53
C ASN A 563 25.15 -28.98 -6.34
N LEU A 564 23.91 -28.53 -6.61
CA LEU A 564 23.65 -27.27 -7.31
C LEU A 564 23.24 -26.13 -6.36
N ILE A 565 23.30 -26.36 -5.05
CA ILE A 565 23.22 -25.31 -4.03
C ILE A 565 24.63 -25.09 -3.45
N HIS A 566 25.23 -23.97 -3.80
CA HIS A 566 26.55 -23.56 -3.35
C HIS A 566 26.40 -22.64 -2.14
N SER A 567 26.62 -23.21 -0.95
CA SER A 567 26.57 -22.48 0.31
C SER A 567 27.94 -21.90 0.63
N HIS A 568 27.99 -20.58 0.80
CA HIS A 568 29.14 -19.82 1.23
C HIS A 568 28.82 -19.11 2.53
N TRP A 569 29.85 -18.62 3.21
CA TRP A 569 29.65 -18.02 4.51
C TRP A 569 28.98 -16.66 4.40
N SER A 570 29.55 -15.77 3.59
CA SER A 570 29.01 -14.44 3.31
C SER A 570 28.32 -14.37 1.94
N LYS A 571 27.53 -13.31 1.74
CA LYS A 571 26.96 -13.00 0.43
C LYS A 571 28.04 -12.68 -0.59
N ASP A 572 29.12 -12.03 -0.18
CA ASP A 572 30.18 -11.59 -1.08
C ASP A 572 31.03 -12.78 -1.55
N GLU A 573 31.27 -13.76 -0.68
CA GLU A 573 31.83 -15.06 -1.10
C GLU A 573 30.90 -15.79 -2.08
N ALA A 574 29.59 -15.77 -1.84
CA ALA A 574 28.63 -16.37 -2.75
C ALA A 574 28.64 -15.67 -4.12
N ILE A 575 28.76 -14.33 -4.15
CA ILE A 575 28.92 -13.55 -5.39
C ILE A 575 30.23 -13.89 -6.09
N ALA A 576 31.35 -13.95 -5.36
CA ALA A 576 32.66 -14.27 -5.92
C ALA A 576 32.67 -15.67 -6.55
N SER A 577 32.16 -16.67 -5.83
CA SER A 577 31.99 -18.05 -6.31
C SER A 577 31.07 -18.12 -7.54
N LEU A 578 29.94 -17.40 -7.52
CA LEU A 578 29.03 -17.31 -8.66
C LEU A 578 29.75 -16.78 -9.91
N ILE A 579 30.51 -15.69 -9.77
CA ILE A 579 31.24 -15.06 -10.87
C ILE A 579 32.38 -15.95 -11.35
N GLU A 580 33.08 -16.65 -10.45
CA GLU A 580 34.12 -17.60 -10.82
C GLU A 580 33.56 -18.78 -11.62
N ASP A 581 32.46 -19.37 -11.14
CA ASP A 581 31.74 -20.44 -11.84
C ASP A 581 31.14 -19.97 -13.17
N TRP A 582 30.70 -18.71 -13.25
CA TRP A 582 30.24 -18.11 -14.49
C TRP A 582 31.38 -17.91 -15.48
N ASN A 583 32.51 -17.37 -15.01
CA ASN A 583 33.68 -17.10 -15.84
C ASN A 583 34.31 -18.40 -16.38
N ARG A 584 34.45 -19.41 -15.52
CA ARG A 584 35.00 -20.72 -15.90
C ARG A 584 34.19 -21.38 -17.01
N ASP A 585 32.86 -21.30 -16.92
CA ASP A 585 31.95 -21.88 -17.91
C ASP A 585 31.52 -20.86 -18.98
N TYR A 586 32.16 -19.67 -19.05
CA TYR A 586 31.74 -18.62 -19.99
C TYR A 586 32.03 -19.06 -21.41
N ASP A 587 30.94 -19.20 -22.17
CA ASP A 587 30.95 -19.51 -23.58
C ASP A 587 30.00 -18.53 -24.29
N PRO A 588 30.50 -17.66 -25.18
CA PRO A 588 29.65 -16.70 -25.89
C PRO A 588 28.64 -17.37 -26.85
N ALA A 589 28.81 -18.65 -27.18
CA ALA A 589 27.87 -19.42 -27.97
C ALA A 589 26.73 -20.03 -27.14
N ARG A 590 26.88 -20.12 -25.81
CA ARG A 590 25.84 -20.66 -24.91
C ARG A 590 25.07 -19.54 -24.23
N SER A 591 23.76 -19.73 -24.11
CA SER A 591 22.93 -18.76 -23.40
C SER A 591 23.07 -18.96 -21.89
N SER A 592 23.68 -17.99 -21.21
CA SER A 592 23.77 -17.96 -19.74
C SER A 592 23.14 -16.68 -19.19
N LEU A 593 22.53 -16.78 -18.01
CA LEU A 593 21.96 -15.63 -17.31
C LEU A 593 22.24 -15.69 -15.81
N ILE A 594 22.69 -14.56 -15.25
CA ILE A 594 22.81 -14.37 -13.82
C ILE A 594 21.54 -13.68 -13.30
N LEU A 595 20.93 -14.20 -12.25
CA LEU A 595 19.71 -13.70 -11.65
C LEU A 595 19.93 -13.30 -10.20
N ALA A 596 19.45 -12.12 -9.83
CA ALA A 596 19.35 -11.70 -8.44
C ALA A 596 18.01 -10.99 -8.22
N HIS A 597 17.55 -10.89 -6.97
CA HIS A 597 16.32 -10.16 -6.68
C HIS A 597 16.54 -8.64 -6.67
N ARG A 598 17.64 -8.19 -6.08
CA ARG A 598 17.92 -6.77 -5.75
C ARG A 598 18.69 -6.10 -6.87
N ARG A 599 18.36 -4.84 -7.19
CA ARG A 599 19.04 -4.10 -8.27
C ARG A 599 20.51 -3.84 -7.96
N LEU A 600 20.82 -3.61 -6.69
CA LEU A 600 22.19 -3.44 -6.22
C LEU A 600 23.04 -4.69 -6.50
N ASP A 601 22.52 -5.88 -6.18
CA ASP A 601 23.23 -7.13 -6.43
C ASP A 601 23.42 -7.37 -7.93
N VAL A 602 22.40 -7.06 -8.75
CA VAL A 602 22.49 -7.14 -10.22
C VAL A 602 23.61 -6.25 -10.76
N ARG A 603 23.74 -5.02 -10.23
CA ARG A 603 24.80 -4.10 -10.62
C ARG A 603 26.18 -4.65 -10.28
N ALA A 604 26.40 -5.09 -9.04
CA ALA A 604 27.66 -5.68 -8.61
C ALA A 604 28.03 -6.92 -9.45
N LEU A 605 27.06 -7.79 -9.74
CA LEU A 605 27.27 -8.97 -10.58
C LEU A 605 27.63 -8.62 -12.02
N ASN A 606 27.04 -7.55 -12.58
CA ASN A 606 27.37 -7.05 -13.91
C ASN A 606 28.79 -6.48 -13.99
N GLU A 607 29.17 -5.64 -13.02
CA GLU A 607 30.51 -5.05 -12.93
C GLU A 607 31.57 -6.15 -12.83
N LEU A 608 31.42 -7.08 -11.89
CA LEU A 608 32.35 -8.21 -11.70
C LEU A 608 32.40 -9.15 -12.92
N ALA A 609 31.25 -9.43 -13.56
CA ALA A 609 31.23 -10.27 -14.75
C ALA A 609 32.05 -9.63 -15.89
N ARG A 610 31.87 -8.32 -16.12
CA ARG A 610 32.63 -7.60 -17.15
C ARG A 610 34.11 -7.56 -16.83
N GLU A 611 34.50 -7.27 -15.59
CA GLU A 611 35.90 -7.27 -15.15
C GLU A 611 36.62 -8.58 -15.48
N ARG A 612 35.95 -9.72 -15.28
CA ARG A 612 36.52 -11.04 -15.65
C ARG A 612 36.71 -11.21 -17.16
N LEU A 613 35.81 -10.67 -17.99
CA LEU A 613 35.96 -10.71 -19.45
C LEU A 613 37.09 -9.81 -19.94
N VAL A 614 37.24 -8.62 -19.35
CA VAL A 614 38.35 -7.70 -19.63
C VAL A 614 39.68 -8.33 -19.22
N GLY A 615 39.76 -8.90 -18.03
CA GLY A 615 40.97 -9.59 -17.55
C GLY A 615 41.37 -10.81 -18.40
N ARG A 616 40.44 -11.41 -19.15
CA ARG A 616 40.70 -12.50 -20.11
C ARG A 616 41.00 -12.00 -21.54
N GLY A 617 40.90 -10.70 -21.80
CA GLY A 617 41.03 -10.12 -23.13
C GLY A 617 39.90 -10.51 -24.09
N LEU A 618 38.74 -10.96 -23.59
CA LEU A 618 37.57 -11.30 -24.40
C LEU A 618 36.76 -10.05 -24.78
N VAL A 619 36.88 -9.00 -23.99
CA VAL A 619 36.33 -7.65 -24.18
C VAL A 619 37.47 -6.70 -23.84
N GLY A 620 37.68 -5.63 -24.61
CA GLY A 620 38.67 -4.62 -24.25
C GLY A 620 38.17 -3.74 -23.10
N GLU A 621 38.98 -2.78 -22.68
CA GLU A 621 38.57 -1.88 -21.58
C GLU A 621 37.27 -1.11 -21.91
N GLY A 622 37.07 -0.82 -23.20
CA GLY A 622 35.93 -0.08 -23.73
C GLY A 622 36.04 1.42 -23.54
N PHE A 623 35.01 2.11 -24.02
CA PHE A 623 34.91 3.56 -24.01
C PHE A 623 33.84 4.04 -23.03
N ALA A 624 34.12 5.17 -22.40
CA ALA A 624 33.22 5.80 -21.44
C ALA A 624 31.94 6.24 -22.13
N PHE A 625 30.83 5.90 -21.50
CA PHE A 625 29.48 6.22 -21.91
C PHE A 625 28.68 6.67 -20.69
N ARG A 626 28.13 7.88 -20.74
CA ARG A 626 27.33 8.42 -19.63
C ARG A 626 25.91 7.90 -19.69
N THR A 627 25.56 6.96 -18.81
CA THR A 627 24.19 6.46 -18.66
C THR A 627 23.43 7.29 -17.61
N GLU A 628 22.10 7.12 -17.54
CA GLU A 628 21.26 7.71 -16.48
C GLU A 628 21.65 7.21 -15.07
N GLU A 629 22.26 6.02 -14.97
CA GLU A 629 22.67 5.40 -13.69
C GLU A 629 24.18 5.54 -13.44
N GLY A 630 24.81 6.52 -14.10
CA GLY A 630 26.23 6.86 -13.98
C GLY A 630 27.04 6.46 -15.20
N GLU A 631 28.35 6.64 -15.11
CA GLU A 631 29.25 6.24 -16.19
C GLU A 631 29.35 4.70 -16.28
N ARG A 632 29.44 4.19 -17.51
CA ARG A 632 29.75 2.81 -17.84
C ARG A 632 30.75 2.78 -18.98
N ARG A 633 31.58 1.73 -19.02
CA ARG A 633 32.47 1.46 -20.16
C ARG A 633 31.83 0.39 -21.03
N PHE A 634 31.74 0.63 -22.33
CA PHE A 634 31.25 -0.35 -23.30
C PHE A 634 32.30 -0.61 -24.38
N ASP A 635 32.48 -1.87 -24.73
CA ASP A 635 33.33 -2.29 -25.84
C ASP A 635 32.64 -3.33 -26.72
N ALA A 636 33.19 -3.57 -27.91
CA ALA A 636 32.78 -4.70 -28.73
C ALA A 636 32.86 -6.02 -27.93
N GLY A 637 31.77 -6.78 -27.96
CA GLY A 637 31.60 -8.00 -27.17
C GLY A 637 30.78 -7.82 -25.88
N ASP A 638 30.60 -6.58 -25.40
CA ASP A 638 29.82 -6.33 -24.18
C ASP A 638 28.35 -6.75 -24.36
N ARG A 639 27.77 -7.36 -23.32
CA ARG A 639 26.33 -7.61 -23.25
C ARG A 639 25.67 -6.46 -22.50
N ILE A 640 24.63 -5.88 -23.07
CA ILE A 640 23.91 -4.73 -22.50
C ILE A 640 22.41 -5.01 -22.36
N VAL A 641 21.74 -4.18 -21.57
CA VAL A 641 20.28 -4.15 -21.41
C VAL A 641 19.75 -2.73 -21.57
N PHE A 642 18.70 -2.57 -22.38
CA PHE A 642 17.97 -1.31 -22.50
C PHE A 642 17.01 -1.13 -21.31
N LEU A 643 16.96 0.06 -20.73
CA LEU A 643 16.16 0.35 -19.51
C LEU A 643 14.90 1.16 -19.81
N LYS A 644 14.75 1.68 -21.03
CA LYS A 644 13.61 2.50 -21.45
C LYS A 644 13.18 2.19 -22.87
N ASN A 645 11.88 2.26 -23.16
CA ASN A 645 11.38 2.15 -24.52
C ASN A 645 11.79 3.38 -25.34
N GLU A 646 12.30 3.19 -26.55
CA GLU A 646 12.58 4.26 -27.52
C GLU A 646 12.22 3.79 -28.93
N GLY A 647 11.14 4.36 -29.47
CA GLY A 647 10.53 3.93 -30.72
C GLY A 647 11.39 4.23 -31.94
N SER A 648 12.13 5.34 -31.92
CA SER A 648 13.02 5.74 -33.03
C SER A 648 14.18 4.75 -33.25
N LEU A 649 14.67 4.13 -32.17
CA LEU A 649 15.69 3.08 -32.20
C LEU A 649 15.07 1.67 -32.31
N GLY A 650 13.75 1.57 -32.11
CA GLY A 650 13.02 0.30 -32.00
C GLY A 650 13.40 -0.52 -30.76
N VAL A 651 13.97 0.10 -29.72
CA VAL A 651 14.44 -0.60 -28.51
C VAL A 651 13.39 -0.55 -27.40
N LYS A 652 13.34 -1.60 -26.58
CA LYS A 652 12.36 -1.77 -25.50
C LYS A 652 13.06 -1.99 -24.16
N ASN A 653 12.44 -1.58 -23.07
CA ASN A 653 12.92 -1.85 -21.72
C ASN A 653 13.01 -3.37 -21.46
N GLY A 654 14.16 -3.82 -20.97
CA GLY A 654 14.49 -5.22 -20.70
C GLY A 654 15.05 -5.99 -21.90
N MET A 655 15.21 -5.35 -23.06
CA MET A 655 15.80 -5.95 -24.25
C MET A 655 17.31 -6.08 -24.06
N LEU A 656 17.84 -7.29 -24.28
CA LEU A 656 19.27 -7.57 -24.26
C LEU A 656 19.88 -7.34 -25.63
N ALA A 657 21.11 -6.86 -25.68
CA ALA A 657 21.85 -6.66 -26.91
C ALA A 657 23.33 -6.95 -26.71
N LYS A 658 24.04 -7.19 -27.82
CA LYS A 658 25.48 -7.35 -27.84
C LYS A 658 26.10 -6.15 -28.54
N VAL A 659 27.05 -5.48 -27.89
CA VAL A 659 27.81 -4.40 -28.51
C VAL A 659 28.72 -4.99 -29.58
N VAL A 660 28.65 -4.47 -30.79
CA VAL A 660 29.48 -4.91 -31.94
C VAL A 660 30.56 -3.90 -32.27
N GLU A 661 30.32 -2.62 -31.97
CA GLU A 661 31.27 -1.52 -32.14
C GLU A 661 31.06 -0.54 -31.00
N ALA A 662 32.13 0.01 -30.45
CA ALA A 662 32.07 1.04 -29.44
C ALA A 662 33.05 2.17 -29.78
N ALA A 663 32.66 3.39 -29.39
CA ALA A 663 33.43 4.61 -29.53
C ALA A 663 33.11 5.55 -28.35
N PRO A 664 33.89 6.63 -28.13
CA PRO A 664 33.59 7.59 -27.07
C PRO A 664 32.17 8.16 -27.18
N GLY A 665 31.33 7.90 -26.17
CA GLY A 665 29.94 8.36 -26.09
C GLY A 665 28.95 7.75 -27.09
N ARG A 666 29.35 6.73 -27.84
CA ARG A 666 28.51 6.05 -28.84
C ARG A 666 28.85 4.57 -28.95
N PHE A 667 27.86 3.71 -29.12
CA PHE A 667 28.10 2.32 -29.52
C PHE A 667 27.06 1.85 -30.53
N VAL A 668 27.40 0.78 -31.24
CA VAL A 668 26.50 0.02 -32.09
C VAL A 668 26.22 -1.31 -31.39
N ALA A 669 24.95 -1.60 -31.16
CA ALA A 669 24.51 -2.84 -30.54
C ALA A 669 23.68 -3.68 -31.50
N GLU A 670 23.99 -4.96 -31.58
CA GLU A 670 23.21 -5.96 -32.27
C GLU A 670 22.10 -6.48 -31.34
N ILE A 671 20.87 -6.43 -31.85
CA ILE A 671 19.65 -6.88 -31.20
C ILE A 671 19.05 -8.00 -32.04
N GLY A 672 18.53 -9.03 -31.37
CA GLY A 672 17.88 -10.18 -32.01
C GLY A 672 18.79 -11.40 -32.12
N GLU A 673 18.22 -12.52 -32.55
CA GLU A 673 18.92 -13.78 -32.77
C GLU A 673 18.54 -14.31 -34.17
N GLY A 674 19.43 -15.08 -34.81
CA GLY A 674 19.18 -15.67 -36.12
C GLY A 674 19.00 -14.62 -37.24
N GLU A 675 17.95 -14.79 -38.04
CA GLU A 675 17.64 -13.94 -39.21
C GLU A 675 17.13 -12.52 -38.82
N ASP A 676 16.71 -12.32 -37.57
CA ASP A 676 16.18 -11.04 -37.06
C ASP A 676 17.25 -10.11 -36.48
N ARG A 677 18.53 -10.40 -36.71
CA ARG A 677 19.63 -9.57 -36.21
C ARG A 677 19.60 -8.20 -36.88
N ARG A 678 19.46 -7.16 -36.06
CA ARG A 678 19.56 -5.77 -36.51
C ARG A 678 20.51 -5.00 -35.62
N GLN A 679 21.20 -4.04 -36.20
CA GLN A 679 22.08 -3.14 -35.48
C GLN A 679 21.34 -1.84 -35.14
N VAL A 680 21.54 -1.35 -33.93
CA VAL A 680 21.09 -0.03 -33.49
C VAL A 680 22.29 0.79 -33.05
N THR A 681 22.33 2.05 -33.50
CA THR A 681 23.30 3.01 -33.00
C THR A 681 22.72 3.72 -31.78
N VAL A 682 23.48 3.73 -30.69
CA VAL A 682 23.12 4.43 -29.45
C VAL A 682 24.15 5.52 -29.20
N ASP A 683 23.67 6.76 -29.12
CA ASP A 683 24.47 7.94 -28.75
C ASP A 683 24.02 8.43 -27.37
N GLN A 684 24.96 8.68 -26.47
CA GLN A 684 24.68 9.06 -25.09
C GLN A 684 23.84 10.34 -24.95
N HIS A 685 23.88 11.25 -25.92
CA HIS A 685 23.10 12.50 -25.89
C HIS A 685 21.63 12.27 -26.30
N LEU A 686 21.36 11.19 -27.05
CA LEU A 686 20.03 10.85 -27.53
C LEU A 686 19.37 9.80 -26.66
N TYR A 687 20.14 8.84 -26.15
CA TYR A 687 19.62 7.75 -25.33
C TYR A 687 20.68 7.27 -24.31
N ALA A 688 20.44 7.56 -23.02
CA ALA A 688 21.32 7.20 -21.91
C ALA A 688 20.77 6.07 -21.01
N ASN A 689 19.63 5.46 -21.36
CA ASN A 689 18.94 4.48 -20.52
C ASN A 689 19.43 3.04 -20.80
N VAL A 690 20.70 2.76 -20.55
CA VAL A 690 21.36 1.47 -20.82
C VAL A 690 22.26 1.06 -19.67
N ASP A 691 22.43 -0.24 -19.43
CA ASP A 691 23.42 -0.80 -18.51
C ASP A 691 23.96 -2.14 -19.04
N HIS A 692 24.92 -2.77 -18.37
CA HIS A 692 25.38 -4.12 -18.69
C HIS A 692 24.26 -5.17 -18.45
N GLY A 693 24.30 -6.24 -19.24
CA GLY A 693 23.24 -7.24 -19.35
C GLY A 693 23.66 -8.67 -19.03
N TYR A 694 24.76 -8.88 -18.29
CA TYR A 694 25.21 -10.21 -17.86
C TYR A 694 24.32 -10.78 -16.73
N ALA A 695 23.91 -9.89 -15.83
CA ALA A 695 22.97 -10.12 -14.75
C ALA A 695 21.69 -9.30 -14.93
N THR A 696 20.56 -9.84 -14.44
CA THR A 696 19.28 -9.13 -14.44
C THR A 696 18.45 -9.48 -13.21
N THR A 697 17.44 -8.66 -12.91
CA THR A 697 16.49 -9.00 -11.85
C THR A 697 15.63 -10.19 -12.24
N ILE A 698 15.22 -11.00 -11.25
CA ILE A 698 14.31 -12.14 -11.46
C ILE A 698 13.04 -11.70 -12.22
N HIS A 699 12.47 -10.54 -11.89
CA HIS A 699 11.30 -9.97 -12.57
C HIS A 699 11.50 -9.76 -14.07
N LYS A 700 12.67 -9.23 -14.48
CA LYS A 700 13.00 -9.01 -15.91
C LYS A 700 13.33 -10.31 -16.66
N SER A 701 13.58 -11.41 -15.92
CA SER A 701 13.85 -12.73 -16.51
C SER A 701 12.59 -13.50 -16.88
N GLN A 702 11.38 -13.03 -16.51
CA GLN A 702 10.16 -13.73 -16.86
C GLN A 702 10.01 -13.86 -18.38
N GLY A 703 9.55 -15.04 -18.81
CA GLY A 703 9.51 -15.44 -20.22
C GLY A 703 10.87 -15.88 -20.80
N ALA A 704 12.00 -15.58 -20.16
CA ALA A 704 13.31 -16.02 -20.67
C ALA A 704 13.48 -17.54 -20.53
N THR A 705 14.18 -18.12 -21.50
CA THR A 705 14.72 -19.49 -21.42
C THR A 705 16.18 -19.42 -21.83
N VAL A 706 17.08 -19.95 -20.99
CA VAL A 706 18.52 -19.98 -21.24
C VAL A 706 19.07 -21.37 -20.90
N ASP A 707 20.27 -21.69 -21.37
CA ASP A 707 20.88 -23.00 -21.13
C ASP A 707 21.27 -23.13 -19.65
N VAL A 708 21.96 -22.11 -19.11
CA VAL A 708 22.41 -22.10 -17.71
C VAL A 708 21.93 -20.87 -16.97
N VAL A 709 21.41 -21.08 -15.76
CA VAL A 709 21.00 -20.01 -14.85
C VAL A 709 21.83 -20.07 -13.57
N ARG A 710 22.33 -18.93 -13.14
CA ARG A 710 22.97 -18.77 -11.82
C ARG A 710 22.17 -17.79 -10.99
N VAL A 711 21.66 -18.23 -9.85
CA VAL A 711 20.77 -17.45 -8.99
C VAL A 711 21.51 -17.09 -7.71
N LEU A 712 21.61 -15.80 -7.40
CA LEU A 712 22.00 -15.35 -6.07
C LEU A 712 20.77 -15.39 -5.16
N ALA A 713 20.80 -16.27 -4.16
CA ALA A 713 19.72 -16.39 -3.18
C ALA A 713 19.66 -15.13 -2.29
N SER A 714 18.45 -14.69 -1.96
CA SER A 714 18.24 -13.61 -0.99
C SER A 714 17.11 -13.96 -0.03
N GLY A 715 17.19 -13.44 1.19
CA GLY A 715 16.14 -13.54 2.20
C GLY A 715 14.80 -12.90 1.80
N THR A 716 14.76 -12.20 0.68
CA THR A 716 13.57 -11.53 0.13
C THR A 716 12.86 -12.30 -0.97
N MET A 717 13.37 -13.48 -1.35
CA MET A 717 12.71 -14.33 -2.32
C MET A 717 11.55 -15.07 -1.66
N ASP A 718 10.37 -14.98 -2.28
CA ASP A 718 9.19 -15.75 -1.95
C ASP A 718 9.04 -16.95 -2.89
N ARG A 719 7.91 -17.67 -2.78
CA ARG A 719 7.59 -18.83 -3.62
C ARG A 719 7.58 -18.49 -5.11
N HIS A 720 6.99 -17.36 -5.49
CA HIS A 720 6.84 -16.95 -6.88
C HIS A 720 8.18 -16.59 -7.51
N LEU A 721 9.03 -15.84 -6.79
CA LEU A 721 10.38 -15.49 -7.21
C LEU A 721 11.27 -16.72 -7.35
N THR A 722 11.16 -17.66 -6.41
CA THR A 722 11.95 -18.90 -6.42
C THR A 722 11.57 -19.79 -7.60
N TYR A 723 10.26 -20.00 -7.83
CA TYR A 723 9.77 -20.74 -8.99
C TYR A 723 10.24 -20.11 -10.30
N VAL A 724 10.12 -18.79 -10.45
CA VAL A 724 10.55 -18.09 -11.67
C VAL A 724 12.05 -18.20 -11.85
N ALA A 725 12.87 -18.00 -10.82
CA ALA A 725 14.33 -18.04 -10.94
C ALA A 725 14.85 -19.43 -11.31
N LEU A 726 14.36 -20.49 -10.65
CA LEU A 726 14.87 -21.84 -10.83
C LEU A 726 14.32 -22.55 -12.07
N THR A 727 13.33 -22.00 -12.76
CA THR A 727 12.74 -22.65 -13.95
C THR A 727 13.22 -22.08 -15.29
N ARG A 728 14.11 -21.09 -15.34
CA ARG A 728 14.58 -20.48 -16.61
C ARG A 728 15.62 -21.30 -17.38
N HIS A 729 16.20 -22.33 -16.76
CA HIS A 729 17.28 -23.14 -17.34
C HIS A 729 16.79 -24.30 -18.21
N ARG A 730 17.61 -24.71 -19.19
CA ARG A 730 17.47 -25.98 -19.92
C ARG A 730 18.43 -27.05 -19.40
N ASP A 731 19.67 -26.66 -19.11
CA ASP A 731 20.77 -27.57 -18.75
C ASP A 731 21.04 -27.57 -17.25
N ALA A 732 21.16 -26.40 -16.62
CA ALA A 732 21.43 -26.31 -15.19
C ALA A 732 20.95 -25.00 -14.56
N ALA A 733 20.40 -25.07 -13.35
CA ALA A 733 20.23 -23.93 -12.45
C ALA A 733 21.08 -24.16 -11.20
N ARG A 734 21.91 -23.17 -10.87
CA ARG A 734 22.75 -23.17 -9.66
C ARG A 734 22.31 -22.04 -8.72
N LEU A 735 22.17 -22.35 -7.44
CA LEU A 735 21.78 -21.40 -6.40
C LEU A 735 22.97 -21.12 -5.50
N TYR A 736 23.36 -19.85 -5.39
CA TYR A 736 24.47 -19.40 -4.55
C TYR A 736 23.90 -18.73 -3.30
N VAL A 737 24.29 -19.23 -2.14
CA VAL A 737 23.68 -18.89 -0.85
C VAL A 737 24.75 -18.37 0.09
N GLY A 738 24.68 -17.09 0.48
CA GLY A 738 25.42 -16.60 1.64
C GLY A 738 24.68 -16.97 2.92
N MET A 739 25.22 -17.88 3.73
CA MET A 739 24.53 -18.43 4.91
C MET A 739 24.11 -17.32 5.89
N ASN A 740 24.93 -16.29 6.07
CA ASN A 740 24.65 -15.15 6.95
C ASN A 740 23.39 -14.36 6.55
N GLU A 741 22.95 -14.39 5.28
CA GLU A 741 21.69 -13.74 4.83
C GLU A 741 20.45 -14.44 5.45
N PHE A 742 20.60 -15.71 5.85
CA PHE A 742 19.53 -16.56 6.38
C PHE A 742 19.69 -16.90 7.87
N THR A 743 20.88 -16.72 8.45
CA THR A 743 21.19 -17.05 9.84
C THR A 743 21.55 -15.81 10.67
N ASN A 744 20.60 -15.29 11.44
CA ASN A 744 20.87 -14.16 12.37
C ASN A 744 21.58 -14.61 13.66
N ARG A 745 21.72 -15.93 13.90
CA ARG A 745 22.26 -16.54 15.13
C ARG A 745 23.15 -17.76 14.80
N GLY A 746 23.93 -17.64 13.73
CA GLY A 746 24.94 -18.62 13.34
C GLY A 746 26.30 -17.96 13.26
N GLY A 747 27.35 -18.72 13.59
CA GLY A 747 28.72 -18.24 13.58
C GLY A 747 29.72 -19.32 13.98
N VAL A 748 31.00 -18.95 14.01
CA VAL A 748 32.06 -19.77 14.58
C VAL A 748 31.94 -19.67 16.11
N LEU A 749 31.87 -20.80 16.80
CA LEU A 749 31.85 -20.82 18.27
C LEU A 749 33.19 -20.32 18.80
N VAL A 750 33.19 -19.18 19.51
CA VAL A 750 34.41 -18.61 20.07
C VAL A 750 34.51 -18.87 21.57
N ASP A 751 33.37 -18.79 22.27
CA ASP A 751 33.33 -18.98 23.72
C ASP A 751 31.92 -19.41 24.16
N HIS A 752 31.82 -20.13 25.27
CA HIS A 752 30.54 -20.43 25.92
C HIS A 752 30.77 -20.88 27.36
N GLY A 753 29.83 -20.56 28.26
CA GLY A 753 29.98 -20.88 29.67
C GLY A 753 28.92 -20.26 30.55
N GLU A 754 29.13 -20.32 31.87
CA GLU A 754 28.30 -19.62 32.86
C GLU A 754 29.03 -18.37 33.35
N ALA A 755 28.33 -17.23 33.31
CA ALA A 755 28.80 -15.96 33.82
C ALA A 755 27.61 -15.10 34.28
N PRO A 756 27.83 -14.05 35.09
CA PRO A 756 26.77 -13.08 35.41
C PRO A 756 26.18 -12.50 34.12
N TYR A 757 24.86 -12.47 33.98
CA TYR A 757 24.18 -12.05 32.74
C TYR A 757 24.68 -10.68 32.25
N GLU A 758 25.06 -10.59 30.96
CA GLU A 758 25.71 -9.42 30.33
C GLU A 758 27.06 -9.01 30.95
N ASN A 759 27.73 -9.92 31.65
CA ASN A 759 28.97 -9.68 32.41
C ASN A 759 28.85 -8.58 33.48
N LYS A 760 27.63 -8.38 34.00
CA LYS A 760 27.33 -7.42 35.07
C LYS A 760 27.37 -8.12 36.43
N PRO A 761 28.30 -7.77 37.34
CA PRO A 761 28.49 -8.47 38.61
C PRO A 761 27.24 -8.58 39.49
N GLU A 762 26.32 -7.63 39.36
CA GLU A 762 25.04 -7.55 40.08
C GLU A 762 23.95 -8.51 39.56
N ASN A 763 24.15 -9.15 38.40
CA ASN A 763 23.17 -10.03 37.79
C ASN A 763 23.37 -11.50 38.19
N HIS A 764 22.31 -12.30 38.07
CA HIS A 764 22.38 -13.75 38.24
C HIS A 764 23.16 -14.41 37.09
N ASP A 765 23.82 -15.54 37.40
CA ASP A 765 24.52 -16.35 36.41
C ASP A 765 23.55 -16.87 35.33
N SER A 766 23.99 -16.79 34.08
CA SER A 766 23.28 -17.32 32.93
C SER A 766 24.28 -17.94 31.96
N TYR A 767 23.83 -18.96 31.23
CA TYR A 767 24.67 -19.59 30.22
C TYR A 767 24.76 -18.69 29.00
N PHE A 768 25.96 -18.47 28.48
CA PHE A 768 26.20 -17.69 27.26
C PHE A 768 26.85 -18.52 26.17
N VAL A 769 26.64 -18.11 24.93
CA VAL A 769 27.32 -18.61 23.74
C VAL A 769 27.74 -17.42 22.91
N THR A 770 29.03 -17.30 22.61
CA THR A 770 29.60 -16.26 21.76
C THR A 770 29.93 -16.84 20.39
N LEU A 771 29.31 -16.28 19.37
CA LEU A 771 29.49 -16.66 17.97
C LEU A 771 30.15 -15.54 17.20
N GLU A 772 31.16 -15.83 16.40
CA GLU A 772 31.78 -14.90 15.47
C GLU A 772 31.21 -15.05 14.06
N THR A 773 30.78 -13.95 13.45
CA THR A 773 30.31 -13.90 12.07
C THR A 773 31.49 -13.81 11.10
N GLY A 774 31.23 -13.88 9.80
CA GLY A 774 32.28 -13.83 8.75
C GLY A 774 32.96 -12.51 8.57
N GLU A 775 32.32 -11.48 9.09
CA GLU A 775 32.80 -10.11 9.11
C GLU A 775 33.64 -9.87 10.37
N GLY A 776 33.99 -10.92 11.13
CA GLY A 776 34.78 -10.84 12.36
C GLY A 776 34.00 -10.28 13.57
N LYS A 777 32.67 -10.20 13.48
CA LYS A 777 31.83 -9.65 14.55
C LYS A 777 31.40 -10.73 15.52
N GLN A 778 31.69 -10.54 16.80
CA GLN A 778 31.23 -11.44 17.87
C GLN A 778 29.85 -11.04 18.39
N ASN A 779 28.96 -12.02 18.51
CA ASN A 779 27.62 -11.88 19.08
C ASN A 779 27.46 -12.89 20.22
N THR A 780 27.28 -12.39 21.44
CA THR A 780 27.02 -13.21 22.62
C THR A 780 25.53 -13.33 22.87
N ILE A 781 25.04 -14.57 22.93
CA ILE A 781 23.64 -14.90 23.19
C ILE A 781 23.56 -15.54 24.57
N TRP A 782 22.66 -15.04 25.41
CA TRP A 782 22.45 -15.50 26.77
C TRP A 782 21.13 -16.27 26.87
N GLY A 783 21.11 -17.35 27.64
CA GLY A 783 19.90 -18.14 27.83
C GLY A 783 20.09 -19.37 28.69
N VAL A 784 19.20 -19.55 29.66
CA VAL A 784 19.21 -20.69 30.59
C VAL A 784 19.11 -22.07 29.91
N ASP A 785 18.46 -22.17 28.75
CA ASP A 785 18.36 -23.43 28.00
C ASP A 785 19.57 -23.66 27.06
N LEU A 786 20.45 -22.67 26.87
CA LEU A 786 21.66 -22.85 26.06
C LEU A 786 22.59 -23.88 26.68
N LYS A 787 22.67 -23.96 28.01
CA LYS A 787 23.47 -24.98 28.71
C LYS A 787 23.10 -26.38 28.27
N ARG A 788 21.79 -26.69 28.24
CA ARG A 788 21.26 -27.97 27.77
C ARG A 788 21.58 -28.17 26.28
N ALA A 789 21.28 -27.17 25.45
CA ALA A 789 21.46 -27.27 24.00
C ALA A 789 22.94 -27.49 23.61
N MET A 790 23.87 -26.81 24.28
CA MET A 790 25.31 -26.96 24.07
C MET A 790 25.82 -28.31 24.59
N ALA A 791 25.31 -28.79 25.73
CA ALA A 791 25.66 -30.11 26.26
C ALA A 791 25.18 -31.27 25.37
N GLU A 792 24.00 -31.14 24.76
CA GLU A 792 23.45 -32.16 23.86
C GLU A 792 24.21 -32.25 22.53
N ALA A 793 24.65 -31.12 21.97
CA ALA A 793 25.37 -31.08 20.70
C ALA A 793 26.88 -31.21 20.83
N ALA A 794 27.43 -30.88 22.00
CA ALA A 794 28.86 -30.90 22.33
C ALA A 794 29.79 -30.28 21.24
N PRO A 795 29.52 -29.07 20.74
CA PRO A 795 30.39 -28.42 19.76
C PRO A 795 31.71 -27.97 20.40
N GLN A 796 32.79 -27.93 19.62
CA GLN A 796 34.09 -27.41 20.02
C GLN A 796 34.24 -25.94 19.66
N ILE A 797 35.03 -25.19 20.43
CA ILE A 797 35.45 -23.84 20.04
C ILE A 797 36.16 -23.93 18.68
N GLY A 798 35.72 -23.12 17.73
CA GLY A 798 36.10 -23.18 16.32
C GLY A 798 35.05 -23.84 15.40
N ASP A 799 34.08 -24.57 15.96
CA ASP A 799 33.02 -25.19 15.17
C ASP A 799 32.04 -24.15 14.62
N ARG A 800 31.53 -24.41 13.41
CA ARG A 800 30.50 -23.58 12.78
C ARG A 800 29.12 -24.05 13.22
N ILE A 801 28.49 -23.29 14.10
CA ILE A 801 27.21 -23.67 14.68
C ILE A 801 26.12 -22.63 14.42
N GLY A 802 24.89 -23.12 14.36
CA GLY A 802 23.67 -22.32 14.37
C GLY A 802 22.87 -22.57 15.65
N LEU A 803 22.32 -21.51 16.23
CA LEU A 803 21.38 -21.61 17.35
C LEU A 803 19.95 -21.46 16.85
N ASP A 804 19.23 -22.58 16.77
CA ASP A 804 17.84 -22.60 16.35
C ASP A 804 16.89 -22.43 17.55
N HIS A 805 15.98 -21.46 17.43
CA HIS A 805 14.99 -21.14 18.47
C HIS A 805 13.73 -21.99 18.27
N LYS A 806 13.48 -22.95 19.16
CA LYS A 806 12.37 -23.92 19.06
C LYS A 806 11.07 -23.46 19.70
N GLY A 807 11.08 -22.38 20.47
CA GLY A 807 9.88 -21.85 21.12
C GLY A 807 10.20 -21.07 22.39
N SER A 808 9.18 -20.44 22.98
CA SER A 808 9.32 -19.75 24.25
C SER A 808 8.14 -20.04 25.16
N GLU A 809 8.42 -20.41 26.41
CA GLU A 809 7.43 -20.61 27.45
C GLU A 809 7.41 -19.41 28.40
N MET A 810 6.22 -19.02 28.88
CA MET A 810 6.10 -17.95 29.87
C MET A 810 6.31 -18.54 31.27
N VAL A 811 7.38 -18.16 31.94
CA VAL A 811 7.72 -18.62 33.29
C VAL A 811 7.61 -17.46 34.27
N ARG A 812 7.13 -17.74 35.48
CA ARG A 812 7.07 -16.75 36.57
C ARG A 812 8.28 -16.91 37.46
N LEU A 813 9.07 -15.85 37.61
CA LEU A 813 10.22 -15.79 38.51
C LEU A 813 9.77 -15.72 39.97
N PRO A 814 10.66 -16.04 40.94
CA PRO A 814 10.37 -15.96 42.37
C PRO A 814 9.95 -14.57 42.85
N ASP A 815 10.38 -13.50 42.16
CA ASP A 815 10.00 -12.10 42.41
C ASP A 815 8.62 -11.73 41.83
N GLY A 816 7.91 -12.69 41.24
CA GLY A 816 6.59 -12.51 40.64
C GLY A 816 6.59 -12.02 39.20
N LYS A 817 7.74 -11.63 38.62
CA LYS A 817 7.85 -11.19 37.22
C LYS A 817 7.62 -12.36 36.27
N LYS A 818 6.99 -12.08 35.12
CA LYS A 818 6.79 -13.04 34.05
C LYS A 818 7.87 -12.83 32.98
N VAL A 819 8.67 -13.85 32.72
CA VAL A 819 9.75 -13.83 31.71
C VAL A 819 9.56 -14.95 30.69
N LYS A 820 10.05 -14.74 29.47
CA LYS A 820 10.04 -15.77 28.43
C LYS A 820 11.29 -16.64 28.58
N ARG A 821 11.09 -17.94 28.83
CA ARG A 821 12.13 -18.95 28.75
C ARG A 821 12.21 -19.45 27.31
N HIS A 822 13.31 -19.19 26.63
CA HIS A 822 13.54 -19.65 25.25
C HIS A 822 14.09 -21.08 25.23
N THR A 823 13.62 -21.90 24.30
CA THR A 823 14.15 -23.24 24.01
C THR A 823 15.06 -23.18 22.79
N TRP A 824 16.25 -23.77 22.88
CA TRP A 824 17.30 -23.72 21.88
C TRP A 824 17.72 -25.10 21.38
N LYS A 825 18.18 -25.19 20.14
CA LYS A 825 18.86 -26.37 19.59
C LYS A 825 20.10 -25.91 18.83
N VAL A 826 21.25 -26.48 19.14
CA VAL A 826 22.47 -26.29 18.34
C VAL A 826 22.38 -27.19 17.11
N VAL A 827 22.64 -26.63 15.95
CA VAL A 827 22.59 -27.33 14.65
C VAL A 827 23.78 -26.89 13.80
N ASP A 828 24.07 -27.64 12.74
CA ASP A 828 25.01 -27.20 11.72
C ASP A 828 24.51 -25.89 11.06
N ILE A 829 25.41 -24.94 10.84
CA ILE A 829 25.03 -23.62 10.31
C ILE A 829 24.44 -23.71 8.90
N ARG A 830 24.94 -24.62 8.06
CA ARG A 830 24.43 -24.82 6.70
C ARG A 830 23.02 -25.42 6.77
N GLU A 831 22.80 -26.39 7.64
CA GLU A 831 21.46 -26.95 7.88
C GLU A 831 20.47 -25.85 8.31
N LEU A 832 20.86 -24.99 9.26
CA LEU A 832 20.04 -23.87 9.70
C LEU A 832 19.76 -22.88 8.56
N ALA A 833 20.80 -22.50 7.81
CA ALA A 833 20.69 -21.57 6.69
C ALA A 833 19.74 -22.10 5.61
N LEU A 834 19.88 -23.36 5.22
CA LEU A 834 19.03 -23.99 4.21
C LEU A 834 17.59 -24.15 4.69
N SER A 835 17.38 -24.49 5.97
CA SER A 835 16.06 -24.55 6.58
C SER A 835 15.36 -23.17 6.54
N ARG A 836 16.05 -22.11 6.99
CA ARG A 836 15.54 -20.74 6.97
C ARG A 836 15.34 -20.20 5.56
N MET A 837 16.24 -20.53 4.63
CA MET A 837 16.09 -20.22 3.21
C MET A 837 14.84 -20.86 2.64
N THR A 838 14.63 -22.15 2.92
CA THR A 838 13.44 -22.89 2.49
C THR A 838 12.18 -22.28 3.08
N GLU A 839 12.16 -21.94 4.37
CA GLU A 839 11.04 -21.25 5.03
C GLU A 839 10.69 -19.94 4.31
N ARG A 840 11.70 -19.09 4.04
CA ARG A 840 11.51 -17.79 3.37
C ARG A 840 11.03 -17.95 1.93
N MET A 841 11.68 -18.83 1.15
CA MET A 841 11.34 -19.12 -0.23
C MET A 841 10.02 -19.88 -0.39
N SER A 842 9.48 -20.46 0.69
CA SER A 842 8.16 -21.11 0.68
C SER A 842 7.02 -20.16 1.07
N ARG A 843 7.31 -18.93 1.49
CA ARG A 843 6.28 -17.96 1.92
C ARG A 843 5.28 -17.71 0.79
N ASP A 844 4.00 -17.81 1.14
CA ASP A 844 2.92 -17.46 0.23
C ASP A 844 2.69 -15.96 0.24
N ALA A 845 2.92 -15.33 -0.91
CA ALA A 845 2.70 -13.91 -1.15
C ALA A 845 1.66 -13.70 -2.26
N ALA A 846 0.81 -14.71 -2.50
CA ALA A 846 -0.26 -14.63 -3.49
C ALA A 846 -1.20 -13.46 -3.17
N LYS A 847 -1.60 -12.73 -4.22
CA LYS A 847 -2.57 -11.64 -4.06
C LYS A 847 -3.99 -12.20 -3.89
N GLU A 848 -4.73 -11.52 -3.01
CA GLU A 848 -6.16 -11.77 -2.78
C GLU A 848 -7.01 -10.96 -3.77
N THR A 849 -8.15 -11.52 -4.14
CA THR A 849 -9.25 -10.86 -4.86
C THR A 849 -10.50 -10.92 -4.01
N THR A 850 -11.44 -10.01 -4.23
CA THR A 850 -12.76 -10.05 -3.59
C THR A 850 -13.50 -11.35 -3.93
N LEU A 851 -13.22 -11.91 -5.10
CA LEU A 851 -13.78 -13.16 -5.61
C LEU A 851 -13.35 -14.41 -4.81
N ASP A 852 -12.26 -14.34 -4.04
CA ASP A 852 -11.86 -15.41 -3.12
C ASP A 852 -12.86 -15.53 -1.95
N TYR A 853 -13.62 -14.47 -1.71
CA TYR A 853 -14.62 -14.36 -0.64
C TYR A 853 -16.05 -14.57 -1.16
N GLU A 854 -16.27 -15.05 -2.38
CA GLU A 854 -17.63 -15.17 -2.96
C GLU A 854 -18.58 -16.05 -2.12
N ASN A 855 -18.02 -17.04 -1.42
CA ASN A 855 -18.74 -17.93 -0.51
C ASN A 855 -18.82 -17.40 0.94
N ALA A 856 -18.19 -16.27 1.24
CA ALA A 856 -18.27 -15.64 2.56
C ALA A 856 -19.67 -15.04 2.79
N SER A 857 -20.12 -15.07 4.04
CA SER A 857 -21.48 -14.66 4.42
C SER A 857 -21.82 -13.21 4.06
N PHE A 858 -20.83 -12.31 4.00
CA PHE A 858 -21.05 -10.89 3.70
C PHE A 858 -20.88 -10.54 2.22
N TYR A 859 -20.25 -11.38 1.40
CA TYR A 859 -19.90 -11.01 0.03
C TYR A 859 -21.13 -10.68 -0.84
N ARG A 860 -22.16 -11.53 -0.82
CA ARG A 860 -23.37 -11.28 -1.62
C ARG A 860 -24.10 -10.01 -1.20
N ALA A 861 -24.12 -9.72 0.10
CA ALA A 861 -24.70 -8.48 0.62
C ALA A 861 -23.87 -7.26 0.19
N ALA A 862 -22.54 -7.34 0.31
CA ALA A 862 -21.60 -6.31 -0.15
C ALA A 862 -21.74 -6.03 -1.65
N LEU A 863 -21.79 -7.07 -2.49
CA LEU A 863 -21.94 -6.94 -3.93
C LEU A 863 -23.31 -6.34 -4.30
N ARG A 864 -24.40 -6.81 -3.69
CA ARG A 864 -25.74 -6.22 -3.92
C ARG A 864 -25.77 -4.75 -3.54
N PHE A 865 -25.18 -4.39 -2.39
CA PHE A 865 -25.06 -3.01 -1.95
C PHE A 865 -24.24 -2.16 -2.93
N ALA A 866 -23.16 -2.73 -3.48
CA ALA A 866 -22.36 -2.10 -4.52
C ALA A 866 -23.10 -1.89 -5.84
N ASP A 867 -23.89 -2.88 -6.26
CA ASP A 867 -24.67 -2.83 -7.50
C ASP A 867 -25.87 -1.85 -7.37
N THR A 868 -26.56 -1.78 -6.23
CA THR A 868 -27.72 -0.87 -6.03
C THR A 868 -27.32 0.60 -5.88
N HIS A 869 -26.17 0.88 -5.29
CA HIS A 869 -25.66 2.26 -5.12
C HIS A 869 -24.70 2.68 -6.25
N GLY A 870 -24.43 1.78 -7.20
CA GLY A 870 -23.52 1.95 -8.32
C GLY A 870 -24.00 2.86 -9.47
N LEU A 871 -25.16 3.49 -9.35
CA LEU A 871 -25.69 4.46 -10.33
C LEU A 871 -25.13 5.89 -10.15
N ARG A 872 -24.25 6.15 -9.18
CA ARG A 872 -23.37 7.35 -9.17
C ARG A 872 -22.12 7.10 -10.03
N LEU A 873 -22.32 7.05 -11.35
CA LEU A 873 -21.29 7.01 -12.39
C LEU A 873 -20.49 8.33 -12.42
N MET A 874 -19.44 8.46 -11.59
CA MET A 874 -18.49 9.60 -11.69
C MET A 874 -17.03 9.28 -11.33
N ASN A 875 -16.67 8.06 -10.94
CA ASN A 875 -15.28 7.76 -10.53
C ASN A 875 -14.47 6.93 -11.55
N VAL A 876 -15.08 5.99 -12.27
CA VAL A 876 -14.36 5.25 -13.36
C VAL A 876 -14.05 6.17 -14.55
N ALA A 877 -14.94 7.13 -14.84
CA ALA A 877 -14.69 8.17 -15.84
C ALA A 877 -13.61 9.18 -15.41
N ARG A 878 -13.38 9.36 -14.09
CA ARG A 878 -12.41 10.33 -13.56
C ARG A 878 -10.97 9.89 -13.76
N THR A 879 -10.70 8.60 -13.61
CA THR A 879 -9.36 8.03 -13.82
C THR A 879 -9.00 7.98 -15.30
N MET A 880 -9.98 7.77 -16.19
CA MET A 880 -9.75 7.75 -17.65
C MET A 880 -9.83 9.14 -18.31
N MET A 881 -10.62 10.09 -17.78
CA MET A 881 -10.66 11.47 -18.31
C MET A 881 -9.55 12.39 -17.77
N ARG A 882 -8.90 12.06 -16.65
CA ARG A 882 -7.76 12.85 -16.13
C ARG A 882 -6.61 12.92 -17.14
N ASP A 883 -6.33 11.82 -17.83
CA ASP A 883 -5.30 11.81 -18.88
C ASP A 883 -5.65 12.73 -20.08
N ARG A 884 -6.96 12.87 -20.38
CA ARG A 884 -7.47 13.72 -21.47
C ARG A 884 -7.43 15.21 -21.12
N LEU A 885 -7.75 15.55 -19.86
CA LEU A 885 -7.68 16.92 -19.33
C LEU A 885 -6.24 17.37 -19.05
N ASP A 886 -5.38 16.49 -18.54
CA ASP A 886 -3.98 16.82 -18.30
C ASP A 886 -3.21 17.00 -19.62
N TRP A 887 -3.58 16.31 -20.69
CA TRP A 887 -3.01 16.56 -22.03
C TRP A 887 -3.43 17.92 -22.60
N THR A 888 -4.70 18.32 -22.43
CA THR A 888 -5.20 19.63 -22.88
C THR A 888 -4.70 20.79 -22.01
N VAL A 889 -4.56 20.60 -20.70
CA VAL A 889 -3.95 21.58 -19.79
C VAL A 889 -2.44 21.69 -20.02
N ARG A 890 -1.74 20.60 -20.35
CA ARG A 890 -0.33 20.63 -20.76
C ARG A 890 -0.12 21.39 -22.07
N GLN A 891 -1.03 21.25 -23.05
CA GLN A 891 -1.01 22.09 -24.26
C GLN A 891 -1.32 23.57 -23.95
N LYS A 892 -2.27 23.84 -23.05
CA LYS A 892 -2.62 25.20 -22.61
C LYS A 892 -1.48 25.88 -21.83
N GLN A 893 -0.73 25.15 -21.00
CA GLN A 893 0.45 25.65 -20.30
C GLN A 893 1.67 25.81 -21.22
N ARG A 894 1.78 25.01 -22.29
CA ARG A 894 2.81 25.17 -23.33
C ARG A 894 2.52 26.37 -24.24
N LEU A 895 1.23 26.60 -24.57
CA LEU A 895 0.74 27.80 -25.24
C LEU A 895 0.83 29.05 -24.34
N ALA A 896 0.58 28.93 -23.04
CA ALA A 896 0.78 30.03 -22.08
C ALA A 896 2.26 30.38 -21.89
N ARG A 897 3.18 29.39 -21.95
CA ARG A 897 4.64 29.62 -21.97
C ARG A 897 5.16 30.18 -23.30
N LEU A 898 4.49 29.89 -24.42
CA LEU A 898 4.77 30.51 -25.73
C LEU A 898 4.21 31.94 -25.79
N GLY A 899 3.02 32.17 -25.23
CA GLY A 899 2.38 33.47 -25.10
C GLY A 899 3.15 34.41 -24.16
N SER A 900 3.67 33.91 -23.03
CA SER A 900 4.52 34.71 -22.15
C SER A 900 5.91 35.01 -22.73
N ARG A 901 6.42 34.16 -23.64
CA ARG A 901 7.63 34.45 -24.44
C ARG A 901 7.39 35.45 -25.57
N LEU A 902 6.20 35.45 -26.19
CA LEU A 902 5.81 36.44 -27.20
C LEU A 902 5.48 37.80 -26.59
N LEU A 903 4.85 37.84 -25.41
CA LEU A 903 4.60 39.07 -24.65
C LEU A 903 5.90 39.71 -24.12
N ALA A 904 6.91 38.89 -23.77
CA ALA A 904 8.24 39.40 -23.43
C ALA A 904 9.00 40.01 -24.63
N ILE A 905 8.61 39.66 -25.87
CA ILE A 905 9.12 40.26 -27.11
C ILE A 905 8.33 41.54 -27.43
N GLY A 906 7.00 41.55 -27.23
CA GLY A 906 6.16 42.74 -27.39
C GLY A 906 6.47 43.87 -26.39
N GLY A 907 6.86 43.52 -25.16
CA GLY A 907 7.30 44.49 -24.14
C GLY A 907 8.64 45.15 -24.45
N LYS A 908 9.50 44.52 -25.28
CA LYS A 908 10.72 45.15 -25.81
C LYS A 908 10.47 46.07 -27.02
N LEU A 909 9.23 46.11 -27.53
CA LEU A 909 8.83 46.87 -28.73
C LEU A 909 7.80 47.97 -28.45
N GLY A 910 7.53 48.32 -27.18
CA GLY A 910 6.83 49.56 -26.81
C GLY A 910 5.35 49.65 -27.18
N LEU A 911 4.64 48.52 -27.26
CA LEU A 911 3.21 48.50 -27.59
C LEU A 911 2.38 48.12 -26.36
N VAL A 912 1.81 49.14 -25.70
CA VAL A 912 0.48 49.22 -25.03
C VAL A 912 0.54 50.06 -23.75
N SER A 913 -0.26 51.13 -23.76
CA SER A 913 -0.41 52.16 -22.73
C SER A 913 -1.67 51.95 -21.88
N SER A 914 -1.53 52.32 -20.60
CA SER A 914 -2.52 52.77 -19.59
C SER A 914 -4.03 52.75 -19.89
N THR A 915 -4.83 52.31 -18.90
CA THR A 915 -5.73 53.22 -18.13
C THR A 915 -5.94 52.68 -16.71
N GLN A 916 -5.86 53.59 -15.75
CA GLN A 916 -5.99 53.42 -14.31
C GLN A 916 -7.35 53.99 -13.85
N GLN A 917 -7.79 53.59 -12.66
CA GLN A 917 -8.87 54.13 -11.79
C GLN A 917 -10.29 53.55 -11.95
N GLN A 918 -10.71 52.74 -10.97
CA GLN A 918 -11.37 53.23 -9.75
C GLN A 918 -11.35 52.19 -8.62
N GLN A 919 -10.74 52.58 -7.48
CA GLN A 919 -10.97 52.08 -6.12
C GLN A 919 -12.43 52.38 -5.73
N SER A 920 -13.16 51.76 -4.79
CA SER A 920 -12.89 50.99 -3.56
C SER A 920 -14.26 50.54 -3.01
N LEU A 921 -14.26 49.54 -2.10
CA LEU A 921 -15.22 49.23 -1.01
C LEU A 921 -15.77 47.79 -1.02
N SER A 922 -15.10 46.88 -0.30
CA SER A 922 -15.77 45.77 0.39
C SER A 922 -14.88 45.24 1.53
N SER A 923 -15.23 45.60 2.75
CA SER A 923 -14.60 45.21 4.00
C SER A 923 -15.15 43.86 4.53
N ASN A 924 -14.23 43.07 5.10
CA ASN A 924 -14.39 42.00 6.09
C ASN A 924 -15.77 41.83 6.78
N MET A 925 -16.35 40.62 6.69
CA MET A 925 -17.16 40.02 7.77
C MET A 925 -16.74 38.54 7.95
N LYS A 926 -16.23 38.21 9.14
CA LYS A 926 -15.95 36.85 9.62
C LYS A 926 -17.28 36.13 9.86
N GLU A 927 -17.46 34.93 9.32
CA GLU A 927 -18.58 34.04 9.66
C GLU A 927 -18.52 33.63 11.15
N VAL A 928 -19.57 33.93 11.92
CA VAL A 928 -19.68 33.61 13.35
C VAL A 928 -20.28 32.21 13.51
N ARG A 929 -19.64 31.34 14.32
CA ARG A 929 -20.12 29.98 14.59
C ARG A 929 -21.44 29.99 15.40
N PRO A 930 -22.40 29.09 15.12
CA PRO A 930 -23.66 29.01 15.88
C PRO A 930 -23.44 28.60 17.34
N MET A 931 -24.31 29.05 18.25
CA MET A 931 -24.20 28.79 19.69
C MET A 931 -24.51 27.34 20.04
N VAL A 932 -25.43 26.70 19.31
CA VAL A 932 -25.63 25.24 19.35
C VAL A 932 -25.75 24.74 17.91
N ALA A 933 -24.77 23.98 17.43
CA ALA A 933 -24.78 23.46 16.07
C ALA A 933 -25.87 22.40 15.86
N GLY A 934 -26.44 22.35 14.66
CA GLY A 934 -27.37 21.35 14.18
C GLY A 934 -26.64 20.10 13.72
N ILE A 935 -27.12 18.93 14.13
CA ILE A 935 -26.61 17.64 13.68
C ILE A 935 -27.15 17.35 12.28
N THR A 936 -26.31 17.53 11.26
CA THR A 936 -26.63 17.19 9.87
C THR A 936 -26.09 15.81 9.46
N ILE A 937 -25.25 15.19 10.30
CA ILE A 937 -24.59 13.92 10.03
C ILE A 937 -25.04 12.91 11.08
N HIS A 938 -25.78 11.89 10.65
CA HIS A 938 -26.22 10.78 11.51
C HIS A 938 -25.32 9.55 11.29
N PRO A 939 -24.84 8.89 12.38
CA PRO A 939 -23.94 7.75 12.29
C PRO A 939 -24.58 6.47 11.71
N LYS A 940 -25.91 6.45 11.58
CA LYS A 940 -26.66 5.38 10.92
C LYS A 940 -27.47 6.00 9.79
N SER A 941 -27.61 5.29 8.66
CA SER A 941 -28.60 5.67 7.65
C SER A 941 -30.00 5.67 8.27
N LEU A 942 -30.95 6.35 7.63
CA LEU A 942 -32.35 6.33 8.07
C LEU A 942 -32.85 4.89 8.13
N ASP A 943 -32.61 4.14 7.07
CA ASP A 943 -33.00 2.73 6.93
C ASP A 943 -32.37 1.85 8.02
N GLN A 944 -31.08 2.06 8.34
CA GLN A 944 -30.42 1.27 9.38
C GLN A 944 -30.98 1.57 10.78
N ALA A 945 -31.31 2.83 11.08
CA ALA A 945 -31.91 3.19 12.36
C ALA A 945 -33.35 2.67 12.50
N VAL A 946 -34.10 2.63 11.40
CA VAL A 946 -35.44 2.03 11.34
C VAL A 946 -35.36 0.52 11.50
N GLU A 947 -34.42 -0.16 10.82
CA GLU A 947 -34.25 -1.61 10.90
C GLU A 947 -33.83 -2.06 12.31
N ASP A 948 -32.94 -1.33 12.97
CA ASP A 948 -32.55 -1.64 14.36
C ASP A 948 -33.75 -1.55 15.32
N LYS A 949 -34.65 -0.59 15.10
CA LYS A 949 -35.88 -0.44 15.89
C LYS A 949 -36.92 -1.51 15.56
N LEU A 950 -37.01 -1.92 14.29
CA LEU A 950 -37.85 -3.04 13.85
C LEU A 950 -37.40 -4.36 14.48
N ALA A 951 -36.09 -4.61 14.52
CA ALA A 951 -35.51 -5.81 15.13
C ALA A 951 -35.73 -5.86 16.66
N ALA A 952 -35.86 -4.70 17.30
CA ALA A 952 -36.12 -4.57 18.73
C ALA A 952 -37.62 -4.56 19.09
N ASP A 953 -38.54 -4.55 18.11
CA ASP A 953 -39.98 -4.50 18.37
C ASP A 953 -40.47 -5.84 18.98
N PRO A 954 -40.99 -5.83 20.23
CA PRO A 954 -41.40 -7.06 20.90
C PRO A 954 -42.58 -7.77 20.21
N GLY A 955 -43.46 -7.02 19.53
CA GLY A 955 -44.61 -7.56 18.81
C GLY A 955 -44.19 -8.27 17.53
N LEU A 956 -43.26 -7.70 16.76
CA LEU A 956 -42.69 -8.35 15.59
C LEU A 956 -41.89 -9.60 15.95
N LYS A 957 -41.12 -9.55 17.03
CA LYS A 957 -40.35 -10.70 17.51
C LYS A 957 -41.25 -11.87 17.88
N LYS A 958 -42.31 -11.61 18.65
CA LYS A 958 -43.29 -12.65 19.03
C LYS A 958 -43.98 -13.26 17.80
N GLN A 959 -44.41 -12.43 16.85
CA GLN A 959 -45.06 -12.93 15.63
C GLN A 959 -44.10 -13.75 14.75
N TRP A 960 -42.83 -13.37 14.73
CA TRP A 960 -41.79 -14.13 14.01
C TRP A 960 -41.51 -15.49 14.62
N GLU A 961 -41.53 -15.60 15.96
CA GLU A 961 -41.37 -16.87 16.67
C GLU A 961 -42.51 -17.85 16.33
N GLU A 962 -43.74 -17.36 16.15
CA GLU A 962 -44.88 -18.16 15.68
C GLU A 962 -44.67 -18.68 14.25
N VAL A 963 -44.25 -17.81 13.31
CA VAL A 963 -43.93 -18.18 11.93
C VAL A 963 -42.83 -19.24 11.88
N SER A 964 -41.72 -19.00 12.58
CA SER A 964 -40.57 -19.91 12.64
C SER A 964 -40.95 -21.28 13.21
N SER A 965 -41.72 -21.31 14.30
CA SER A 965 -42.17 -22.55 14.92
C SER A 965 -42.98 -23.42 13.96
N ARG A 966 -43.83 -22.80 13.13
CA ARG A 966 -44.64 -23.54 12.14
C ARG A 966 -43.83 -24.09 10.98
N PHE A 967 -42.77 -23.42 10.54
CA PHE A 967 -41.85 -23.99 9.55
C PHE A 967 -41.26 -25.34 10.00
N HIS A 968 -40.97 -25.49 11.29
CA HIS A 968 -40.46 -26.74 11.88
C HIS A 968 -41.48 -27.88 11.96
N LEU A 969 -42.78 -27.54 11.94
CA LEU A 969 -43.87 -28.51 11.90
C LEU A 969 -44.18 -28.99 10.48
N ILE A 970 -43.86 -28.17 9.46
CA ILE A 970 -44.25 -28.43 8.08
C ILE A 970 -43.14 -29.10 7.27
N TYR A 971 -41.90 -28.66 7.43
CA TYR A 971 -40.80 -29.07 6.54
C TYR A 971 -39.80 -29.98 7.24
N ALA A 972 -39.32 -30.99 6.50
CA ALA A 972 -38.23 -31.86 6.95
C ALA A 972 -36.90 -31.10 7.08
N GLN A 973 -36.71 -30.03 6.29
CA GLN A 973 -35.58 -29.10 6.37
C GLN A 973 -36.08 -27.65 6.46
N PRO A 974 -36.43 -27.18 7.68
CA PRO A 974 -37.08 -25.88 7.89
C PRO A 974 -36.25 -24.70 7.35
N GLU A 975 -34.93 -24.73 7.54
CA GLU A 975 -34.02 -23.67 7.08
C GLU A 975 -33.93 -23.58 5.55
N ALA A 976 -33.96 -24.73 4.86
CA ALA A 976 -33.90 -24.76 3.39
C ALA A 976 -35.22 -24.26 2.79
N ALA A 977 -36.36 -24.68 3.36
CA ALA A 977 -37.68 -24.21 2.97
C ALA A 977 -37.87 -22.71 3.24
N PHE A 978 -37.36 -22.21 4.36
CA PHE A 978 -37.37 -20.79 4.69
C PHE A 978 -36.62 -19.95 3.63
N ARG A 979 -35.43 -20.40 3.18
CA ARG A 979 -34.68 -19.73 2.10
C ARG A 979 -35.43 -19.76 0.76
N ALA A 980 -36.14 -20.84 0.48
CA ALA A 980 -36.91 -20.99 -0.77
C ALA A 980 -38.16 -20.11 -0.81
N VAL A 981 -38.77 -19.81 0.35
CA VAL A 981 -39.92 -18.92 0.48
C VAL A 981 -39.55 -17.45 0.18
N ASP A 982 -38.28 -17.08 0.33
CA ASP A 982 -37.76 -15.73 0.04
C ASP A 982 -38.62 -14.61 0.65
N VAL A 983 -38.71 -14.60 1.98
CA VAL A 983 -39.50 -13.62 2.75
C VAL A 983 -39.06 -12.18 2.46
N ASP A 984 -37.79 -11.97 2.11
CA ASP A 984 -37.25 -10.67 1.73
C ASP A 984 -37.78 -10.16 0.38
N ALA A 985 -38.02 -11.06 -0.58
CA ALA A 985 -38.70 -10.71 -1.83
C ALA A 985 -40.19 -10.40 -1.58
N ALA A 986 -40.85 -11.17 -0.71
CA ALA A 986 -42.24 -10.90 -0.31
C ALA A 986 -42.40 -9.55 0.43
N LEU A 987 -41.38 -9.09 1.14
CA LEU A 987 -41.37 -7.77 1.80
C LEU A 987 -41.24 -6.59 0.82
N LYS A 988 -40.73 -6.82 -0.38
CA LYS A 988 -40.46 -5.77 -1.38
C LYS A 988 -41.56 -5.63 -2.42
N ASP A 989 -42.26 -6.72 -2.73
CA ASP A 989 -43.31 -6.73 -3.75
C ASP A 989 -44.61 -7.41 -3.21
N PRO A 990 -45.71 -6.64 -3.07
CA PRO A 990 -47.01 -7.18 -2.65
C PRO A 990 -47.57 -8.27 -3.57
N ALA A 991 -47.27 -8.23 -4.87
CA ALA A 991 -47.73 -9.24 -5.82
C ALA A 991 -47.00 -10.58 -5.59
N THR A 992 -45.68 -10.52 -5.39
CA THR A 992 -44.86 -11.66 -4.99
C THR A 992 -45.31 -12.22 -3.63
N ALA A 993 -45.58 -11.37 -2.64
CA ALA A 993 -46.09 -11.81 -1.33
C ALA A 993 -47.39 -12.63 -1.47
N LYS A 994 -48.38 -12.12 -2.22
CA LYS A 994 -49.66 -12.79 -2.42
C LYS A 994 -49.49 -14.14 -3.13
N SER A 995 -48.61 -14.22 -4.12
CA SER A 995 -48.30 -15.48 -4.82
C SER A 995 -47.62 -16.50 -3.91
N THR A 996 -46.64 -16.06 -3.12
CA THR A 996 -45.88 -16.92 -2.19
C THR A 996 -46.78 -17.45 -1.08
N LEU A 997 -47.60 -16.61 -0.46
CA LEU A 997 -48.57 -17.02 0.57
C LEU A 997 -49.57 -18.06 0.02
N ALA A 998 -50.11 -17.83 -1.18
CA ALA A 998 -51.00 -18.78 -1.83
C ALA A 998 -50.31 -20.13 -2.13
N LYS A 999 -49.02 -20.12 -2.49
CA LYS A 999 -48.23 -21.35 -2.69
C LYS A 999 -47.95 -22.08 -1.38
N ILE A 1000 -47.65 -21.37 -0.29
CA ILE A 1000 -47.46 -21.99 1.03
C ILE A 1000 -48.75 -22.69 1.49
N ALA A 1001 -49.91 -22.05 1.29
CA ALA A 1001 -51.18 -22.64 1.69
C ALA A 1001 -51.60 -23.85 0.84
N ASN A 1002 -51.37 -23.80 -0.48
CA ASN A 1002 -51.95 -24.78 -1.42
C ASN A 1002 -50.95 -25.81 -1.96
N LYS A 1003 -49.65 -25.49 -1.99
CA LYS A 1003 -48.56 -26.32 -2.53
C LYS A 1003 -47.26 -26.15 -1.72
N PRO A 1004 -47.27 -26.38 -0.40
CA PRO A 1004 -46.10 -26.13 0.46
C PRO A 1004 -44.87 -26.94 0.02
N GLU A 1005 -45.05 -28.11 -0.57
CA GLU A 1005 -43.97 -28.95 -1.12
C GLU A 1005 -43.11 -28.26 -2.18
N SER A 1006 -43.61 -27.19 -2.82
CA SER A 1006 -42.85 -26.39 -3.79
C SER A 1006 -41.68 -25.63 -3.17
N PHE A 1007 -41.67 -25.44 -1.85
CA PHE A 1007 -40.60 -24.78 -1.12
C PHE A 1007 -39.66 -25.76 -0.42
N GLY A 1008 -40.01 -27.04 -0.30
CA GLY A 1008 -39.16 -28.05 0.31
C GLY A 1008 -39.92 -29.31 0.69
N ALA A 1009 -39.18 -30.39 0.98
CA ALA A 1009 -39.80 -31.65 1.39
C ALA A 1009 -40.57 -31.48 2.71
N LEU A 1010 -41.86 -31.87 2.69
CA LEU A 1010 -42.70 -31.88 3.88
C LEU A 1010 -42.24 -32.96 4.86
N LYS A 1011 -42.48 -32.71 6.15
CA LYS A 1011 -42.21 -33.68 7.23
C LYS A 1011 -43.17 -34.88 7.08
N GLY A 1012 -42.70 -36.07 7.47
CA GLY A 1012 -43.45 -37.32 7.31
C GLY A 1012 -43.53 -37.86 5.87
N LYS A 1013 -44.16 -39.01 5.67
CA LYS A 1013 -44.34 -39.69 4.37
C LYS A 1013 -45.76 -40.20 4.18
N THR A 1014 -46.24 -40.22 2.94
CA THR A 1014 -47.49 -40.87 2.55
C THR A 1014 -47.20 -42.16 1.78
N GLY A 1015 -47.95 -43.23 2.04
CA GLY A 1015 -47.82 -44.52 1.33
C GLY A 1015 -48.17 -45.74 2.17
N LEU A 1016 -48.34 -46.90 1.51
CA LEU A 1016 -48.65 -48.18 2.17
C LEU A 1016 -47.56 -48.62 3.17
N PHE A 1017 -46.31 -48.21 2.95
CA PHE A 1017 -45.14 -48.59 3.76
C PHE A 1017 -44.67 -47.50 4.76
N ALA A 1018 -45.39 -46.38 4.88
CA ALA A 1018 -45.05 -45.32 5.84
C ALA A 1018 -45.52 -45.69 7.26
N SER A 1019 -44.67 -45.45 8.26
CA SER A 1019 -45.00 -45.70 9.67
C SER A 1019 -46.14 -44.80 10.16
N ARG A 1020 -46.82 -45.20 11.25
CA ARG A 1020 -47.91 -44.39 11.84
C ARG A 1020 -47.43 -42.97 12.20
N VAL A 1021 -46.21 -42.85 12.72
CA VAL A 1021 -45.57 -41.57 13.07
C VAL A 1021 -45.28 -40.74 11.81
N GLU A 1022 -44.78 -41.35 10.73
CA GLU A 1022 -44.54 -40.62 9.48
C GLU A 1022 -45.83 -40.14 8.81
N LYS A 1023 -46.95 -40.85 8.98
CA LYS A 1023 -48.27 -40.40 8.50
C LYS A 1023 -48.81 -39.25 9.36
N GLU A 1024 -48.67 -39.35 10.68
CA GLU A 1024 -49.08 -38.30 11.62
C GLU A 1024 -48.27 -37.00 11.44
N ASP A 1025 -46.94 -37.09 11.28
CA ASP A 1025 -46.09 -35.93 10.93
C ASP A 1025 -46.51 -35.27 9.62
N ARG A 1026 -47.00 -36.06 8.66
CA ARG A 1026 -47.47 -35.55 7.38
C ARG A 1026 -48.83 -34.84 7.51
N ASP A 1027 -49.74 -35.38 8.30
CA ASP A 1027 -51.02 -34.73 8.59
C ASP A 1027 -50.81 -33.42 9.35
N ILE A 1028 -49.89 -33.40 10.33
CA ILE A 1028 -49.47 -32.19 11.04
C ILE A 1028 -48.90 -31.16 10.08
N ALA A 1029 -48.07 -31.56 9.11
CA ALA A 1029 -47.51 -30.65 8.11
C ALA A 1029 -48.60 -30.02 7.22
N HIS A 1030 -49.59 -30.81 6.78
CA HIS A 1030 -50.70 -30.31 5.97
C HIS A 1030 -51.63 -29.36 6.73
N VAL A 1031 -51.96 -29.67 7.99
CA VAL A 1031 -52.81 -28.79 8.82
C VAL A 1031 -52.12 -27.46 9.13
N ASN A 1032 -50.79 -27.47 9.32
CA ASN A 1032 -50.05 -26.27 9.67
C ASN A 1032 -49.68 -25.38 8.47
N ALA A 1033 -49.68 -25.89 7.23
CA ALA A 1033 -49.30 -25.11 6.05
C ALA A 1033 -50.23 -23.88 5.79
N PRO A 1034 -51.57 -23.99 5.84
CA PRO A 1034 -52.45 -22.81 5.76
C PRO A 1034 -52.30 -21.85 6.95
N ALA A 1035 -51.96 -22.37 8.14
CA ALA A 1035 -51.72 -21.54 9.32
C ALA A 1035 -50.42 -20.73 9.20
N LEU A 1036 -49.35 -21.35 8.66
CA LEU A 1036 -48.10 -20.66 8.35
C LEU A 1036 -48.32 -19.52 7.35
N SER A 1037 -49.15 -19.73 6.32
CA SER A 1037 -49.50 -18.65 5.39
C SER A 1037 -50.14 -17.46 6.11
N ARG A 1038 -51.11 -17.69 7.01
CA ARG A 1038 -51.78 -16.60 7.75
C ARG A 1038 -50.83 -15.87 8.71
N ASP A 1039 -49.97 -16.61 9.41
CA ASP A 1039 -49.02 -16.01 10.36
C ASP A 1039 -47.94 -15.21 9.64
N LEU A 1040 -47.49 -15.67 8.48
CA LEU A 1040 -46.54 -14.93 7.63
C LEU A 1040 -47.19 -13.68 7.04
N GLU A 1041 -48.44 -13.76 6.55
CA GLU A 1041 -49.21 -12.59 6.09
C GLU A 1041 -49.34 -11.53 7.19
N ARG A 1042 -49.69 -11.97 8.42
CA ARG A 1042 -49.79 -11.09 9.58
C ARG A 1042 -48.46 -10.43 9.93
N TYR A 1043 -47.36 -11.20 9.90
CA TYR A 1043 -46.02 -10.66 10.12
C TYR A 1043 -45.64 -9.59 9.09
N LEU A 1044 -45.87 -9.86 7.80
CA LEU A 1044 -45.58 -8.91 6.72
C LEU A 1044 -46.35 -7.59 6.89
N GLN A 1045 -47.63 -7.68 7.27
CA GLN A 1045 -48.46 -6.49 7.53
C GLN A 1045 -47.98 -5.71 8.76
N MET A 1046 -47.68 -6.39 9.86
CA MET A 1046 -47.17 -5.77 11.09
C MET A 1046 -45.84 -5.06 10.84
N ARG A 1047 -44.92 -5.71 10.11
CA ARG A 1047 -43.58 -5.17 9.81
C ARG A 1047 -43.68 -3.93 8.92
N THR A 1048 -44.57 -3.94 7.92
CA THR A 1048 -44.79 -2.80 7.02
C THR A 1048 -45.32 -1.57 7.77
N ASN A 1049 -46.32 -1.77 8.62
CA ASN A 1049 -46.89 -0.68 9.43
C ASN A 1049 -45.89 -0.12 10.44
N ALA A 1050 -45.12 -0.99 11.10
CA ALA A 1050 -44.08 -0.57 12.04
C ALA A 1050 -42.97 0.22 11.33
N MET A 1051 -42.57 -0.20 10.14
CA MET A 1051 -41.54 0.47 9.34
C MET A 1051 -41.93 1.90 9.00
N GLN A 1052 -43.14 2.10 8.46
CA GLN A 1052 -43.65 3.43 8.09
C GLN A 1052 -43.72 4.39 9.29
N ARG A 1053 -44.21 3.88 10.44
CA ARG A 1053 -44.27 4.67 11.68
C ARG A 1053 -42.86 5.07 12.16
N LEU A 1054 -41.95 4.09 12.26
CA LEU A 1054 -40.59 4.30 12.77
C LEU A 1054 -39.76 5.19 11.86
N GLU A 1055 -39.95 5.08 10.54
CA GLU A 1055 -39.30 5.94 9.56
C GLU A 1055 -39.77 7.40 9.69
N THR A 1056 -41.07 7.61 9.84
CA THR A 1056 -41.65 8.94 10.05
C THR A 1056 -41.13 9.58 11.33
N GLU A 1057 -41.11 8.83 12.44
CA GLU A 1057 -40.57 9.28 13.72
C GLU A 1057 -39.07 9.62 13.63
N GLU A 1058 -38.27 8.77 12.98
CA GLU A 1058 -36.83 8.98 12.83
C GLU A 1058 -36.52 10.19 11.93
N ARG A 1059 -37.23 10.38 10.82
CA ARG A 1059 -37.10 11.58 9.97
C ARG A 1059 -37.44 12.86 10.75
N ALA A 1060 -38.51 12.84 11.55
CA ALA A 1060 -38.92 13.98 12.36
C ALA A 1060 -37.91 14.30 13.49
N ILE A 1061 -37.23 13.29 14.05
CA ILE A 1061 -36.14 13.50 15.01
C ILE A 1061 -34.93 14.12 14.31
N ARG A 1062 -34.51 13.57 13.17
CA ARG A 1062 -33.33 14.03 12.41
C ARG A 1062 -33.48 15.47 11.92
N HIS A 1063 -34.66 15.84 11.43
CA HIS A 1063 -34.95 17.21 11.02
C HIS A 1063 -34.88 18.22 12.18
N ARG A 1064 -35.35 17.85 13.38
CA ARG A 1064 -35.30 18.76 14.54
C ARG A 1064 -33.87 19.00 15.02
N VAL A 1065 -33.06 17.95 15.08
CA VAL A 1065 -31.68 18.08 15.56
C VAL A 1065 -30.76 18.75 14.55
N SER A 1066 -31.13 18.87 13.27
CA SER A 1066 -30.35 19.54 12.23
C SER A 1066 -30.46 21.07 12.23
N ILE A 1067 -31.29 21.66 13.10
CA ILE A 1067 -31.51 23.11 13.16
C ILE A 1067 -30.40 23.77 14.00
N ASP A 1068 -29.67 24.72 13.42
CA ASP A 1068 -28.69 25.54 14.14
C ASP A 1068 -29.38 26.56 15.07
N ILE A 1069 -28.84 26.73 16.27
CA ILE A 1069 -29.18 27.87 17.14
C ILE A 1069 -28.12 28.96 16.89
N PRO A 1070 -28.49 30.12 16.31
CA PRO A 1070 -27.53 31.14 15.93
C PRO A 1070 -26.83 31.74 17.16
N ALA A 1071 -25.61 32.24 16.97
CA ALA A 1071 -24.97 33.07 17.99
C ALA A 1071 -25.66 34.43 18.07
N LEU A 1072 -25.71 34.98 19.28
CA LEU A 1072 -26.19 36.34 19.52
C LEU A 1072 -25.00 37.31 19.53
N SER A 1073 -25.21 38.50 18.98
CA SER A 1073 -24.30 39.63 19.08
C SER A 1073 -24.09 40.04 20.55
N PRO A 1074 -22.98 40.73 20.87
CA PRO A 1074 -22.74 41.23 22.23
C PRO A 1074 -23.88 42.12 22.76
N SER A 1075 -24.48 42.96 21.91
CA SER A 1075 -25.60 43.83 22.29
C SER A 1075 -26.86 43.02 22.62
N ALA A 1076 -27.23 42.06 21.76
CA ALA A 1076 -28.37 41.18 22.01
C ALA A 1076 -28.22 40.35 23.29
N ARG A 1077 -27.01 39.88 23.59
CA ARG A 1077 -26.71 39.17 24.83
C ARG A 1077 -26.88 40.05 26.07
N THR A 1078 -26.37 41.29 26.05
CA THR A 1078 -26.54 42.23 27.16
C THR A 1078 -28.02 42.58 27.40
N VAL A 1079 -28.81 42.71 26.32
CA VAL A 1079 -30.26 42.92 26.45
C VAL A 1079 -30.93 41.74 27.13
N LEU A 1080 -30.65 40.50 26.72
CA LEU A 1080 -31.22 39.30 27.36
C LEU A 1080 -30.79 39.14 28.82
N GLU A 1081 -29.56 39.53 29.19
CA GLU A 1081 -29.11 39.52 30.58
C GLU A 1081 -29.90 40.51 31.44
N ARG A 1082 -30.13 41.74 30.96
CA ARG A 1082 -30.97 42.73 31.66
C ARG A 1082 -32.42 42.29 31.78
N VAL A 1083 -32.95 41.65 30.74
CA VAL A 1083 -34.29 41.05 30.74
C VAL A 1083 -34.39 39.94 31.79
N ARG A 1084 -33.41 39.04 31.85
CA ARG A 1084 -33.35 37.98 32.86
C ARG A 1084 -33.34 38.57 34.27
N ASP A 1085 -32.46 39.53 34.52
CA ASP A 1085 -32.32 40.15 35.85
C ASP A 1085 -33.61 40.90 36.27
N ALA A 1086 -34.34 41.47 35.31
CA ALA A 1086 -35.65 42.09 35.56
C ALA A 1086 -36.76 41.06 35.84
N ILE A 1087 -36.78 39.94 35.09
CA ILE A 1087 -37.71 38.82 35.36
C ILE A 1087 -37.43 38.20 36.73
N ASP A 1088 -36.16 38.03 37.12
CA ASP A 1088 -35.77 37.49 38.43
C ASP A 1088 -36.15 38.43 39.59
N ARG A 1089 -36.15 39.75 39.35
CA ARG A 1089 -36.68 40.76 40.29
C ARG A 1089 -38.22 40.94 40.22
N ASN A 1090 -38.91 40.15 39.39
CA ASN A 1090 -40.34 40.23 39.14
C ASN A 1090 -40.82 41.60 38.59
N ASP A 1091 -39.95 42.31 37.86
CA ASP A 1091 -40.21 43.62 37.23
C ASP A 1091 -40.41 43.46 35.72
N LEU A 1092 -41.60 42.98 35.36
CA LEU A 1092 -41.99 42.68 33.98
C LEU A 1092 -42.04 43.91 33.05
N PRO A 1093 -42.50 45.10 33.48
CA PRO A 1093 -42.45 46.30 32.65
C PRO A 1093 -41.02 46.70 32.27
N ALA A 1094 -40.07 46.61 33.21
CA ALA A 1094 -38.66 46.89 32.92
C ALA A 1094 -38.07 45.87 31.94
N ALA A 1095 -38.39 44.58 32.08
CA ALA A 1095 -37.95 43.53 31.16
C ALA A 1095 -38.37 43.82 29.71
N LEU A 1096 -39.64 44.19 29.48
CA LEU A 1096 -40.13 44.58 28.16
C LEU A 1096 -39.49 45.89 27.68
N GLY A 1097 -39.24 46.84 28.59
CA GLY A 1097 -38.56 48.09 28.28
C GLY A 1097 -37.12 47.90 27.78
N TYR A 1098 -36.36 46.99 28.39
CA TYR A 1098 -35.01 46.68 27.94
C TYR A 1098 -35.00 46.03 26.54
N ALA A 1099 -35.92 45.11 26.27
CA ALA A 1099 -36.02 44.46 24.96
C ALA A 1099 -36.36 45.44 23.83
N VAL A 1100 -37.15 46.48 24.09
CA VAL A 1100 -37.57 47.47 23.08
C VAL A 1100 -36.55 48.62 22.93
N SER A 1101 -35.61 48.77 23.87
CA SER A 1101 -34.62 49.85 23.87
C SER A 1101 -33.59 49.77 22.73
N ASP A 1102 -33.40 48.60 22.14
CA ASP A 1102 -32.51 48.36 20.99
C ASP A 1102 -33.25 47.50 19.95
N LYS A 1103 -33.65 48.13 18.85
CA LYS A 1103 -34.45 47.49 17.80
C LYS A 1103 -33.67 46.42 17.03
N GLU A 1104 -32.36 46.59 16.86
CA GLU A 1104 -31.54 45.61 16.14
C GLU A 1104 -31.32 44.38 17.01
N ALA A 1105 -30.99 44.58 18.29
CA ALA A 1105 -30.90 43.50 19.27
C ALA A 1105 -32.23 42.73 19.41
N LYS A 1106 -33.37 43.43 19.37
CA LYS A 1106 -34.69 42.80 19.45
C LYS A 1106 -34.97 41.85 18.28
N LEU A 1107 -34.70 42.29 17.05
CA LEU A 1107 -34.90 41.48 15.85
C LEU A 1107 -34.01 40.22 15.89
N GLU A 1108 -32.79 40.35 16.38
CA GLU A 1108 -31.87 39.24 16.55
C GLU A 1108 -32.35 38.24 17.62
N ILE A 1109 -32.83 38.73 18.77
CA ILE A 1109 -33.41 37.90 19.84
C ILE A 1109 -34.67 37.15 19.34
N ASP A 1110 -35.49 37.78 18.49
CA ASP A 1110 -36.68 37.14 17.91
C ASP A 1110 -36.30 36.03 16.93
N GLY A 1111 -35.32 36.29 16.06
CA GLY A 1111 -34.76 35.27 15.15
C GLY A 1111 -34.14 34.10 15.91
N PHE A 1112 -33.42 34.40 16.99
CA PHE A 1112 -32.86 33.41 17.91
C PHE A 1112 -33.94 32.56 18.58
N ASN A 1113 -34.97 33.18 19.16
CA ASN A 1113 -36.06 32.47 19.83
C ASN A 1113 -36.87 31.60 18.86
N LYS A 1114 -37.00 32.02 17.59
CA LYS A 1114 -37.60 31.21 16.54
C LYS A 1114 -36.80 29.91 16.31
N ALA A 1115 -35.48 30.00 16.15
CA ALA A 1115 -34.62 28.82 15.99
C ALA A 1115 -34.68 27.87 17.21
N VAL A 1116 -34.70 28.43 18.43
CA VAL A 1116 -34.87 27.66 19.68
C VAL A 1116 -36.22 26.93 19.70
N SER A 1117 -37.29 27.61 19.26
CA SER A 1117 -38.63 27.04 19.22
C SER A 1117 -38.79 25.95 18.16
N GLU A 1118 -38.15 26.09 16.99
CA GLU A 1118 -38.17 25.07 15.93
C GLU A 1118 -37.37 23.81 16.34
N ARG A 1119 -36.24 23.99 17.05
CA ARG A 1119 -35.39 22.88 17.51
C ARG A 1119 -35.97 22.13 18.72
N PHE A 1120 -36.44 22.87 19.72
CA PHE A 1120 -36.82 22.30 21.02
C PHE A 1120 -38.32 22.39 21.34
N GLY A 1121 -39.11 23.12 20.55
CA GLY A 1121 -40.53 23.39 20.79
C GLY A 1121 -40.78 24.73 21.51
N GLU A 1122 -41.89 25.41 21.19
CA GLU A 1122 -42.18 26.79 21.63
C GLU A 1122 -42.25 27.06 23.15
N ARG A 1123 -42.41 26.02 23.98
CA ARG A 1123 -42.60 26.16 25.44
C ARG A 1123 -41.82 25.12 26.25
N SER A 1124 -40.88 24.42 25.62
CA SER A 1124 -40.16 23.31 26.26
C SER A 1124 -39.23 23.77 27.38
N LEU A 1125 -38.75 25.02 27.36
CA LEU A 1125 -37.86 25.58 28.38
C LEU A 1125 -38.56 26.44 29.42
N LEU A 1126 -39.90 26.53 29.42
CA LEU A 1126 -40.67 27.28 30.41
C LEU A 1126 -40.91 26.56 31.76
N PRO A 1127 -41.16 25.23 31.81
CA PRO A 1127 -41.47 24.53 33.06
C PRO A 1127 -40.39 24.69 34.14
N ASN A 1128 -40.76 24.51 35.41
CA ASN A 1128 -39.81 24.58 36.54
C ASN A 1128 -38.66 23.58 36.40
N ALA A 1129 -38.91 22.43 35.76
CA ALA A 1129 -37.90 21.40 35.48
C ALA A 1129 -36.80 21.84 34.49
N ALA A 1130 -36.97 22.96 33.78
CA ALA A 1130 -35.97 23.52 32.86
C ALA A 1130 -35.17 24.68 33.48
N ARG A 1131 -35.28 24.94 34.80
CA ARG A 1131 -34.58 26.07 35.45
C ARG A 1131 -33.06 25.91 35.41
N GLU A 1132 -32.59 24.68 35.52
CA GLU A 1132 -31.17 24.33 35.43
C GLU A 1132 -30.92 23.46 34.19
N PRO A 1133 -29.71 23.51 33.59
CA PRO A 1133 -29.30 22.59 32.54
C PRO A 1133 -28.97 21.19 33.11
N SER A 1134 -29.85 20.66 33.95
CA SER A 1134 -29.68 19.42 34.69
C SER A 1134 -31.00 18.65 34.79
N GLY A 1135 -30.92 17.32 34.97
CA GLY A 1135 -32.08 16.45 35.13
C GLY A 1135 -32.68 15.89 33.83
N ARG A 1136 -33.81 15.18 33.96
CA ARG A 1136 -34.39 14.34 32.88
C ARG A 1136 -34.71 15.10 31.59
N LEU A 1137 -35.19 16.35 31.71
CA LEU A 1137 -35.56 17.16 30.55
C LEU A 1137 -34.32 17.60 29.76
N PHE A 1138 -33.26 18.01 30.44
CA PHE A 1138 -31.97 18.32 29.82
C PHE A 1138 -31.35 17.09 29.16
N GLU A 1139 -31.35 15.94 29.84
CA GLU A 1139 -30.83 14.69 29.27
C GLU A 1139 -31.62 14.22 28.04
N GLN A 1140 -32.94 14.43 28.03
CA GLN A 1140 -33.79 14.10 26.89
C GLN A 1140 -33.47 14.98 25.68
N LEU A 1141 -33.28 16.29 25.88
CA LEU A 1141 -32.97 17.23 24.80
C LEU A 1141 -31.50 17.18 24.35
N ALA A 1142 -30.60 16.73 25.22
CA ALA A 1142 -29.19 16.48 24.90
C ALA A 1142 -28.94 15.10 24.28
N LYS A 1143 -29.97 14.26 24.14
CA LYS A 1143 -29.83 12.89 23.65
C LYS A 1143 -29.37 12.87 22.19
N GLY A 1144 -28.16 12.34 21.96
CA GLY A 1144 -27.56 12.24 20.64
C GLY A 1144 -26.56 13.36 20.30
N LEU A 1145 -26.39 14.35 21.19
CA LEU A 1145 -25.33 15.37 21.08
C LEU A 1145 -23.97 14.80 21.52
N GLN A 1146 -22.88 15.27 20.90
CA GLN A 1146 -21.53 14.98 21.36
C GLN A 1146 -21.27 15.65 22.73
N PRO A 1147 -20.31 15.17 23.53
CA PRO A 1147 -20.02 15.75 24.85
C PRO A 1147 -19.78 17.27 24.84
N GLN A 1148 -19.04 17.77 23.85
CA GLN A 1148 -18.77 19.21 23.67
C GLN A 1148 -20.03 20.01 23.27
N GLU A 1149 -20.91 19.43 22.45
CA GLU A 1149 -22.17 20.07 22.07
C GLU A 1149 -23.18 20.08 23.23
N LYS A 1150 -23.10 19.08 24.11
CA LYS A 1150 -23.86 19.02 25.35
C LYS A 1150 -23.40 20.09 26.34
N GLU A 1151 -22.10 20.37 26.39
CA GLU A 1151 -21.54 21.51 27.14
C GLU A 1151 -22.01 22.84 26.55
N HIS A 1152 -21.91 23.04 25.24
CA HIS A 1152 -22.43 24.25 24.59
C HIS A 1152 -23.95 24.41 24.78
N LEU A 1153 -24.71 23.31 24.76
CA LEU A 1153 -26.15 23.34 25.08
C LEU A 1153 -26.40 23.77 26.54
N ALA A 1154 -25.58 23.30 27.48
CA ALA A 1154 -25.67 23.69 28.89
C ALA A 1154 -25.35 25.18 29.08
N GLU A 1155 -24.32 25.69 28.40
CA GLU A 1155 -23.93 27.10 28.42
C GLU A 1155 -25.00 28.01 27.79
N ALA A 1156 -25.58 27.55 26.68
CA ALA A 1156 -26.68 28.23 25.98
C ALA A 1156 -28.00 28.24 26.76
N TRP A 1157 -28.18 27.32 27.70
CA TRP A 1157 -29.46 26.99 28.34
C TRP A 1157 -30.15 28.19 29.01
N PRO A 1158 -29.46 29.01 29.84
CA PRO A 1158 -30.10 30.14 30.49
C PRO A 1158 -30.58 31.19 29.48
N VAL A 1159 -29.79 31.43 28.42
CA VAL A 1159 -30.09 32.41 27.37
C VAL A 1159 -31.31 31.97 26.55
N MET A 1160 -31.36 30.69 26.14
CA MET A 1160 -32.51 30.14 25.43
C MET A 1160 -33.79 30.18 26.27
N ARG A 1161 -33.69 29.89 27.57
CA ARG A 1161 -34.82 29.97 28.50
C ARG A 1161 -35.33 31.40 28.64
N THR A 1162 -34.45 32.37 28.85
CA THR A 1162 -34.84 33.79 28.97
C THR A 1162 -35.50 34.29 27.69
N ALA A 1163 -35.00 33.90 26.51
CA ALA A 1163 -35.62 34.24 25.24
C ALA A 1163 -37.06 33.69 25.12
N GLN A 1164 -37.31 32.43 25.52
CA GLN A 1164 -38.67 31.87 25.55
C GLN A 1164 -39.57 32.54 26.59
N GLN A 1165 -39.05 32.92 27.75
CA GLN A 1165 -39.79 33.65 28.79
C GLN A 1165 -40.20 35.05 28.28
N LEU A 1166 -39.27 35.79 27.69
CA LEU A 1166 -39.55 37.10 27.08
C LEU A 1166 -40.63 36.98 26.01
N ALA A 1167 -40.50 36.03 25.08
CA ALA A 1167 -41.49 35.82 24.03
C ALA A 1167 -42.87 35.38 24.57
N ALA A 1168 -42.93 34.66 25.70
CA ALA A 1168 -44.19 34.32 26.36
C ALA A 1168 -44.83 35.55 27.02
N HIS A 1169 -44.03 36.43 27.62
CA HIS A 1169 -44.50 37.67 28.23
C HIS A 1169 -44.94 38.71 27.20
N GLU A 1170 -44.24 38.83 26.07
CA GLU A 1170 -44.64 39.69 24.95
C GLU A 1170 -45.97 39.24 24.35
N ARG A 1171 -46.15 37.93 24.16
CA ARG A 1171 -47.43 37.38 23.72
C ARG A 1171 -48.54 37.71 24.72
N THR A 1172 -48.30 37.53 26.02
CA THR A 1172 -49.27 37.86 27.07
C THR A 1172 -49.61 39.36 27.07
N ALA A 1173 -48.62 40.24 26.94
CA ALA A 1173 -48.82 41.70 26.87
C ALA A 1173 -49.55 42.11 25.58
N ALA A 1174 -49.26 41.48 24.44
CA ALA A 1174 -49.95 41.71 23.18
C ALA A 1174 -51.41 41.23 23.24
N THR A 1175 -51.68 40.08 23.87
CA THR A 1175 -53.05 39.61 24.12
C THR A 1175 -53.80 40.55 25.07
N LEU A 1176 -53.17 41.04 26.15
CA LEU A 1176 -53.77 42.02 27.06
C LEU A 1176 -54.06 43.36 26.35
N ARG A 1177 -53.14 43.86 25.50
CA ARG A 1177 -53.38 45.04 24.66
C ARG A 1177 -54.48 44.81 23.65
N GLN A 1178 -54.54 43.66 22.98
CA GLN A 1178 -55.65 43.33 22.07
C GLN A 1178 -56.99 43.27 22.81
N VAL A 1179 -57.03 42.73 24.03
CA VAL A 1179 -58.22 42.72 24.89
C VAL A 1179 -58.60 44.14 25.33
N GLU A 1180 -57.63 45.01 25.62
CA GLU A 1180 -57.84 46.41 25.99
C GLU A 1180 -58.27 47.27 24.79
N ASP A 1181 -57.71 47.04 23.60
CA ASP A 1181 -58.10 47.65 22.32
C ASP A 1181 -59.50 47.18 21.90
N LEU A 1182 -59.85 45.90 22.10
CA LEU A 1182 -61.22 45.39 21.94
C LEU A 1182 -62.19 46.06 22.94
N ARG A 1183 -61.72 46.35 24.16
CA ARG A 1183 -62.51 47.03 25.20
C ARG A 1183 -62.67 48.53 24.93
N LEU A 1184 -61.67 49.16 24.31
CA LEU A 1184 -61.70 50.56 23.86
C LEU A 1184 -62.49 50.74 22.56
N SER A 1185 -62.42 49.78 21.62
CA SER A 1185 -63.25 49.75 20.42
C SER A 1185 -64.72 49.51 20.76
N GLN A 1186 -65.02 48.73 21.80
CA GLN A 1186 -66.38 48.62 22.37
C GLN A 1186 -66.86 49.90 23.08
N ARG A 1187 -65.95 50.77 23.54
CA ARG A 1187 -66.28 52.10 24.11
C ARG A 1187 -66.38 53.21 23.06
N GLN A 1188 -65.81 53.01 21.87
CA GLN A 1188 -65.81 53.99 20.77
C GLN A 1188 -66.84 53.68 19.68
N THR A 1189 -67.78 52.76 19.91
CA THR A 1189 -69.01 52.69 19.11
C THR A 1189 -69.87 53.91 19.46
N PRO A 1190 -70.15 54.84 18.53
CA PRO A 1190 -71.19 55.82 18.76
C PRO A 1190 -72.51 55.07 18.90
N VAL A 1191 -73.27 55.37 19.96
CA VAL A 1191 -74.72 55.23 19.93
C VAL A 1191 -75.21 56.12 18.80
N ILE A 1192 -75.33 55.57 17.60
CA ILE A 1192 -76.25 56.08 16.61
C ILE A 1192 -77.58 55.43 16.95
N LYS A 1193 -78.46 56.26 17.51
CA LYS A 1193 -79.90 56.04 17.51
C LYS A 1193 -80.34 55.72 16.09
N GLN A 1194 -80.84 54.51 15.86
CA GLN A 1194 -82.16 54.29 15.28
C GLN A 1194 -82.85 53.19 16.08
#